data_AF-A0A310SGB9-F1
#
_entry.id   AF-A0A310SGB9-F1
#
_cell.length_a   1.000
_cell.length_b   1.000
_cell.length_c   1.000
_cell.angle_alpha   90.00
_cell.angle_beta   90.00
_cell.angle_gamma   90.00
#
_symmetry.space_group_name_H-M   'P 1'
#
loop_
_entity.id
_entity.type
_entity.pdbx_description
1 polymer ?
#
loop_
_entity_poly.entity_id
_entity_poly.type
_entity_poly.pdbx_seq_one_letter_code
_entity_poly.pdbx_strand_id
1 'polypeptide(L)'
;MLQIWRGLRVLNLRTVILENARNCSDANFPGQRHVLTVGIDLPMYEVSTTRGVPSTSIDLKEALCEKIPIHYDLLRNFRQRYGSSVISHITVENIYQGLNGVKTMVRETSELDPKYGIRYRGLTIPEVVTLLPRQGKSPSPEAVFWLLLTGDVPTQEQTASLIADWSMRRQKRKDWWSGPGGGTVGSVLGNLPKTTSPLEKLSVALTVFDSGKHIKAALKNGALNHTHWEYVYEDGMELLATLPAIIGLIARGELKNLNEESGDWIQFLSGYLCNAFNISENKKNSMVEFLRLYVLLNADENGGIPGVHVTEILGSSQLCINQALAAGALAYADEPKSGTVSQYMEFQSKIQRLFGQETKEDKLRNYVATLIKRDKLIGYKKAKFCDPKYTVLINYARDYLPNDYNVKLSQTITHLLTTMVKNIFPEQNAIAGPTFQRKYFLLVEATSQLYRCIASIPPWLYYFLEAYQGSERIFGIILFLLYIVNKGIDLLPLIKFFLTAIQKLLSNMISSPITKYTELEPALCQELRKIVDAIAVPGKGLLACDESPSSLQDRFDEIGMENTETNRRDYRQMLFTADKSQFTQYISGVILHHETVYQKTSDDVELIELLRQRDVVPGIKVDRGLVPLFGAKEENTTEGLDNLQERCIQYKRDGCHFAKWRCTFTISETTPSQLAMVTNANVLARFASICQSARMVPIIEPEILNCGNHGINRALEVNEEVLSVIFHTLQEHRIYLEGMILKVAMVLSGIKNGANCTPQIIAEHTLAALQRTVPPAVPAVLFLSGGQSDTESVLNLNAIITYEGKKPWFLTFCYGRALQNAALHAWKGDPEKVQDAQATFLERAKLCSQASLGKLEPENGVCTRRSTTTR
;
A
#
# COMPACT_ATOMS: atom_id res chain seq x y z
N MET A 1 56.11 -21.98 -31.36
CA MET A 1 56.74 -22.47 -32.60
C MET A 1 55.63 -22.60 -33.63
N LEU A 2 55.41 -21.59 -34.49
CA LEU A 2 56.04 -21.41 -35.81
C LEU A 2 55.84 -22.60 -36.75
N GLN A 3 55.24 -22.30 -37.91
CA GLN A 3 54.78 -23.18 -39.01
C GLN A 3 53.43 -23.85 -38.69
N ILE A 4 52.33 -23.64 -39.43
CA ILE A 4 52.20 -23.58 -40.89
C ILE A 4 51.11 -22.57 -41.26
N TRP A 5 51.52 -21.50 -41.95
CA TRP A 5 50.67 -20.63 -42.76
C TRP A 5 51.02 -20.96 -44.21
N ARG A 6 50.07 -21.43 -45.03
CA ARG A 6 50.12 -21.39 -46.51
C ARG A 6 48.81 -21.95 -47.08
N GLY A 7 48.05 -21.11 -47.79
CA GLY A 7 46.94 -21.58 -48.62
C GLY A 7 45.85 -20.59 -49.01
N LEU A 8 46.15 -19.29 -49.22
CA LEU A 8 45.24 -18.39 -49.94
C LEU A 8 45.29 -18.74 -51.43
N ARG A 9 44.16 -19.12 -52.04
CA ARG A 9 43.85 -18.79 -53.44
C ARG A 9 42.34 -18.62 -53.66
N VAL A 10 42.02 -17.42 -54.11
CA VAL A 10 40.74 -16.94 -54.64
C VAL A 10 40.34 -17.75 -55.87
N LEU A 11 39.07 -18.18 -55.93
CA LEU A 11 38.38 -18.51 -57.19
C LEU A 11 36.89 -18.16 -57.05
N ASN A 12 36.53 -17.05 -57.70
CA ASN A 12 35.16 -16.68 -58.01
C ASN A 12 34.62 -17.62 -59.10
N LEU A 13 33.38 -18.13 -58.93
CA LEU A 13 32.28 -18.16 -59.91
C LEU A 13 31.34 -19.37 -59.74
N ARG A 14 30.07 -19.03 -59.44
CA ARG A 14 28.80 -19.59 -59.96
C ARG A 14 28.43 -21.08 -59.74
N THR A 15 27.37 -21.24 -58.94
CA THR A 15 26.11 -21.96 -59.22
C THR A 15 26.14 -23.14 -60.20
N VAL A 16 25.77 -24.35 -59.75
CA VAL A 16 24.41 -24.94 -59.82
C VAL A 16 24.46 -26.34 -59.19
N ILE A 17 23.57 -26.58 -58.23
CA ILE A 17 23.15 -27.89 -57.72
C ILE A 17 21.81 -28.21 -58.38
N LEU A 18 21.67 -29.48 -58.82
CA LEU A 18 20.49 -30.33 -59.05
C LEU A 18 20.96 -31.35 -60.10
N GLU A 19 20.75 -32.67 -60.02
CA GLU A 19 19.74 -33.47 -59.36
C GLU A 19 20.18 -34.94 -59.54
N ASN A 20 19.84 -35.83 -58.60
CA ASN A 20 19.49 -37.22 -58.89
C ASN A 20 18.85 -37.79 -57.61
N ALA A 21 17.52 -37.83 -57.57
CA ALA A 21 16.67 -38.91 -58.06
C ALA A 21 16.34 -39.87 -56.91
N ARG A 22 15.12 -39.77 -56.36
CA ARG A 22 13.93 -40.55 -56.76
C ARG A 22 13.90 -41.93 -56.08
N ASN A 23 12.96 -42.12 -55.14
CA ASN A 23 11.73 -42.92 -55.32
C ASN A 23 11.17 -43.40 -53.99
N CYS A 24 9.96 -42.93 -53.64
CA CYS A 24 8.80 -43.77 -53.35
C CYS A 24 7.54 -42.89 -53.20
N SER A 25 6.79 -42.84 -54.31
CA SER A 25 5.33 -42.82 -54.48
C SER A 25 4.55 -43.57 -53.38
N ASP A 26 3.26 -43.37 -53.09
CA ASP A 26 2.12 -42.71 -53.75
C ASP A 26 0.98 -42.52 -52.70
N ALA A 27 0.18 -41.46 -52.83
CA ALA A 27 -1.29 -41.53 -52.74
C ALA A 27 -1.92 -40.18 -53.17
N ASN A 28 -2.59 -40.21 -54.32
CA ASN A 28 -3.28 -39.14 -55.03
C ASN A 28 -4.48 -38.51 -54.28
N PHE A 29 -4.80 -37.24 -54.55
CA PHE A 29 -6.07 -36.82 -55.19
C PHE A 29 -5.89 -35.41 -55.84
N PRO A 30 -6.62 -35.10 -56.94
CA PRO A 30 -6.18 -34.20 -58.01
C PRO A 30 -6.92 -32.85 -58.04
N GLY A 31 -6.34 -31.88 -58.77
CA GLY A 31 -7.07 -30.66 -59.14
C GLY A 31 -6.17 -29.56 -59.70
N GLN A 32 -5.86 -29.66 -61.00
CA GLN A 32 -5.07 -28.74 -61.82
C GLN A 32 -5.33 -27.24 -61.59
N ARG A 33 -4.26 -26.42 -61.71
CA ARG A 33 -4.31 -25.18 -62.50
C ARG A 33 -2.92 -24.73 -62.98
N HIS A 34 -2.92 -24.29 -64.24
CA HIS A 34 -1.80 -23.87 -65.05
C HIS A 34 -0.99 -22.68 -64.50
N VAL A 35 0.29 -22.71 -64.86
CA VAL A 35 1.30 -21.67 -64.71
C VAL A 35 0.95 -20.43 -65.54
N LEU A 36 1.03 -19.26 -64.92
CA LEU A 36 1.40 -18.01 -65.58
C LEU A 36 2.53 -17.37 -64.77
N THR A 37 3.75 -17.49 -65.29
CA THR A 37 4.90 -16.68 -64.90
C THR A 37 4.65 -15.23 -65.29
N VAL A 38 4.52 -14.34 -64.31
CA VAL A 38 4.78 -12.91 -64.47
C VAL A 38 5.71 -12.51 -63.32
N GLY A 39 6.92 -12.08 -63.68
CA GLY A 39 7.90 -11.59 -62.73
C GLY A 39 7.40 -10.35 -62.02
N ILE A 40 7.51 -10.35 -60.70
CA ILE A 40 7.51 -9.15 -59.86
C ILE A 40 8.57 -9.41 -58.79
N ASP A 41 9.57 -8.53 -58.76
CA ASP A 41 10.55 -8.39 -57.69
C ASP A 41 9.83 -8.35 -56.34
N LEU A 42 9.92 -9.44 -55.58
CA LEU A 42 9.61 -9.41 -54.16
C LEU A 42 10.86 -8.89 -53.44
N PRO A 43 10.76 -7.82 -52.65
CA PRO A 43 11.91 -7.31 -51.92
C PRO A 43 12.39 -8.42 -50.99
N MET A 44 13.67 -8.76 -51.11
CA MET A 44 14.43 -9.45 -50.08
C MET A 44 14.25 -8.66 -48.79
N TYR A 45 13.32 -9.09 -47.95
CA TYR A 45 13.18 -8.55 -46.60
C TYR A 45 14.48 -8.88 -45.88
N GLU A 46 15.23 -7.87 -45.45
CA GLU A 46 16.39 -8.04 -44.58
C GLU A 46 15.91 -8.64 -43.24
N VAL A 47 15.93 -9.97 -43.16
CA VAL A 47 15.83 -10.72 -41.92
C VAL A 47 17.13 -10.49 -41.14
N SER A 48 17.00 -10.19 -39.84
CA SER A 48 18.14 -9.99 -38.94
C SER A 48 19.26 -11.00 -39.18
N THR A 49 20.49 -10.51 -39.34
CA THR A 49 21.73 -11.26 -39.63
C THR A 49 22.14 -12.25 -38.53
N THR A 50 21.32 -12.45 -37.50
CA THR A 50 21.61 -13.21 -36.28
C THR A 50 21.20 -14.69 -36.31
N ARG A 51 20.44 -15.18 -37.30
CA ARG A 51 19.87 -16.55 -37.23
C ARG A 51 20.83 -17.71 -37.55
N GLY A 52 21.97 -17.47 -38.20
CA GLY A 52 22.91 -18.55 -38.54
C GLY A 52 22.24 -19.73 -39.28
N VAL A 53 22.87 -20.90 -39.27
CA VAL A 53 22.25 -22.15 -39.77
C VAL A 53 21.42 -22.75 -38.61
N PRO A 54 20.15 -23.16 -38.84
CA PRO A 54 19.34 -23.82 -37.81
C PRO A 54 19.99 -25.09 -37.30
N SER A 55 19.86 -25.38 -36.00
CA SER A 55 20.38 -26.63 -35.44
C SER A 55 19.59 -27.84 -35.96
N THR A 56 20.30 -28.92 -36.28
CA THR A 56 19.68 -30.22 -36.64
C THR A 56 19.47 -31.13 -35.43
N SER A 57 19.99 -30.78 -34.25
CA SER A 57 19.78 -31.61 -33.06
C SER A 57 18.32 -31.56 -32.61
N ILE A 58 17.82 -32.69 -32.14
CA ILE A 58 16.51 -32.83 -31.51
C ILE A 58 16.56 -32.53 -30.00
N ASP A 59 17.76 -32.41 -29.43
CA ASP A 59 17.99 -32.03 -28.03
C ASP A 59 18.25 -30.53 -27.92
N LEU A 60 17.50 -29.86 -27.04
CA LEU A 60 17.59 -28.40 -26.89
C LEU A 60 18.93 -27.96 -26.30
N LYS A 61 19.54 -28.77 -25.42
CA LYS A 61 20.83 -28.44 -24.78
C LYS A 61 21.95 -28.53 -25.81
N GLU A 62 21.95 -29.55 -26.66
CA GLU A 62 22.86 -29.68 -27.79
C GLU A 62 22.68 -28.56 -28.82
N ALA A 63 21.44 -28.22 -29.18
CA ALA A 63 21.16 -27.09 -30.06
C ALA A 63 21.70 -25.77 -29.48
N LEU A 64 21.63 -25.60 -28.16
CA LEU A 64 22.24 -24.47 -27.48
C LEU A 64 23.77 -24.52 -27.52
N CYS A 65 24.39 -25.68 -27.25
CA CYS A 65 25.85 -25.88 -27.38
C CYS A 65 26.40 -25.40 -28.74
N GLU A 66 25.64 -25.61 -29.82
CA GLU A 66 26.01 -25.15 -31.17
C GLU A 66 25.92 -23.62 -31.33
N LYS A 67 24.92 -22.99 -30.72
CA LYS A 67 24.59 -21.56 -30.90
C LYS A 67 25.40 -20.64 -29.99
N ILE A 68 25.74 -21.08 -28.78
CA ILE A 68 26.42 -20.29 -27.75
C ILE A 68 27.77 -19.73 -28.24
N PRO A 69 28.70 -20.51 -28.83
CA PRO A 69 29.99 -19.98 -29.27
C PRO A 69 29.84 -18.95 -30.40
N ILE A 70 28.88 -19.16 -31.30
CA ILE A 70 28.59 -18.22 -32.40
C ILE A 70 28.13 -16.88 -31.81
N HIS A 71 27.21 -16.91 -30.86
CA HIS A 71 26.71 -15.70 -30.20
C HIS A 71 27.80 -15.01 -29.35
N TYR A 72 28.67 -15.79 -28.70
CA TYR A 72 29.84 -15.27 -27.99
C TYR A 72 30.73 -14.44 -28.92
N ASP A 73 31.08 -15.00 -30.08
CA ASP A 73 31.94 -14.34 -31.05
C ASP A 73 31.29 -13.09 -31.63
N LEU A 74 29.99 -13.13 -31.91
CA LEU A 74 29.22 -11.96 -32.35
C LEU A 74 29.27 -10.83 -31.32
N LEU A 75 28.99 -11.13 -30.04
CA LEU A 75 29.00 -10.13 -28.97
C LEU A 75 30.41 -9.57 -28.74
N ARG A 76 31.44 -10.44 -28.75
CA ARG A 76 32.84 -10.02 -28.63
C ARG A 76 33.21 -9.05 -29.76
N ASN A 77 32.90 -9.39 -31.01
CA ASN A 77 33.20 -8.56 -32.17
C ASN A 77 32.42 -7.25 -32.16
N PHE A 78 31.14 -7.28 -31.76
CA PHE A 78 30.31 -6.09 -31.63
C PHE A 78 30.87 -5.12 -30.58
N ARG A 79 31.25 -5.62 -29.40
CA ARG A 79 31.86 -4.82 -28.33
C ARG A 79 33.23 -4.27 -28.72
N GLN A 80 34.05 -5.04 -29.43
CA GLN A 80 35.34 -4.57 -29.94
C GLN A 80 35.19 -3.39 -30.91
N ARG A 81 34.15 -3.41 -31.75
CA ARG A 81 33.91 -2.35 -32.76
C ARG A 81 33.17 -1.14 -32.20
N TYR A 82 32.19 -1.37 -31.32
CA TYR A 82 31.22 -0.34 -30.91
C TYR A 82 31.19 -0.09 -29.40
N GLY A 83 32.11 -0.66 -28.61
CA GLY A 83 32.07 -0.58 -27.14
C GLY A 83 32.09 0.85 -26.58
N SER A 84 32.69 1.81 -27.30
CA SER A 84 32.71 3.24 -26.95
C SER A 84 31.61 4.07 -27.62
N SER A 85 30.71 3.46 -28.39
CA SER A 85 29.65 4.17 -29.10
C SER A 85 28.55 4.64 -28.14
N VAL A 86 28.10 5.89 -28.31
CA VAL A 86 27.02 6.46 -27.50
C VAL A 86 25.66 5.95 -28.03
N ILE A 87 24.92 5.23 -27.18
CA ILE A 87 23.61 4.62 -27.53
C ILE A 87 22.40 5.45 -27.08
N SER A 88 22.57 6.33 -26.10
CA SER A 88 21.53 7.26 -25.62
C SER A 88 22.14 8.35 -24.73
N HIS A 89 21.55 9.54 -24.73
CA HIS A 89 21.86 10.59 -23.76
C HIS A 89 20.90 10.50 -22.55
N ILE A 90 21.45 10.60 -21.34
CA ILE A 90 20.68 10.55 -20.09
C ILE A 90 20.54 11.96 -19.55
N THR A 91 19.31 12.39 -19.28
CA THR A 91 19.01 13.68 -18.63
C THR A 91 18.66 13.49 -17.16
N VAL A 92 18.68 14.58 -16.38
CA VAL A 92 18.22 14.57 -14.98
C VAL A 92 16.77 14.10 -14.87
N GLU A 93 15.91 14.53 -15.78
CA GLU A 93 14.50 14.11 -15.82
C GLU A 93 14.38 12.60 -16.04
N ASN A 94 15.22 12.01 -16.89
CA ASN A 94 15.22 10.55 -17.07
C ASN A 94 15.53 9.81 -15.77
N ILE A 95 16.41 10.34 -14.91
CA ILE A 95 16.74 9.72 -13.61
C ILE A 95 15.52 9.73 -12.69
N TYR A 96 14.82 10.86 -12.57
CA TYR A 96 13.63 10.98 -11.73
C TYR A 96 12.41 10.22 -12.28
N GLN A 97 12.35 9.98 -13.59
CA GLN A 97 11.30 9.17 -14.23
C GLN A 97 11.60 7.66 -14.25
N GLY A 98 12.63 7.19 -13.53
CA GLY A 98 12.98 5.76 -13.51
C GLY A 98 13.56 5.26 -14.83
N LEU A 99 14.36 6.08 -15.50
CA LEU A 99 15.02 5.81 -16.79
C LEU A 99 14.03 5.57 -17.94
N ASN A 100 12.84 6.16 -17.86
CA ASN A 100 11.84 6.10 -18.91
C ASN A 100 12.40 6.59 -20.26
N GLY A 101 12.29 5.75 -21.29
CA GLY A 101 12.82 6.02 -22.64
C GLY A 101 14.33 5.86 -22.80
N VAL A 102 15.06 5.49 -21.74
CA VAL A 102 16.51 5.23 -21.80
C VAL A 102 16.74 3.74 -22.07
N LYS A 103 17.69 3.44 -22.96
CA LYS A 103 18.10 2.05 -23.24
C LYS A 103 19.12 1.62 -22.18
N THR A 104 18.69 0.82 -21.21
CA THR A 104 19.50 0.43 -20.04
C THR A 104 19.96 -1.02 -20.03
N MET A 105 19.39 -1.86 -20.90
CA MET A 105 19.64 -3.30 -20.90
C MET A 105 19.63 -3.89 -22.31
N VAL A 106 20.26 -5.04 -22.48
CA VAL A 106 20.31 -5.78 -23.73
C VAL A 106 19.32 -6.94 -23.66
N ARG A 107 18.43 -7.03 -24.64
CA ARG A 107 17.41 -8.08 -24.73
C ARG A 107 17.48 -8.76 -26.08
N GLU A 108 17.82 -10.04 -26.09
CA GLU A 108 18.05 -10.81 -27.32
C GLU A 108 16.83 -11.63 -27.76
N THR A 109 15.94 -11.96 -26.83
CA THR A 109 14.79 -12.84 -27.04
C THR A 109 13.62 -12.12 -27.71
N SER A 110 13.42 -10.84 -27.37
CA SER A 110 12.36 -10.01 -27.94
C SER A 110 12.74 -8.54 -28.05
N GLU A 111 12.11 -7.87 -29.01
CA GLU A 111 12.24 -6.43 -29.24
C GLU A 111 10.87 -5.80 -29.48
N LEU A 112 10.69 -4.53 -29.09
CA LEU A 112 9.46 -3.79 -29.35
C LEU A 112 9.61 -2.94 -30.63
N ASP A 113 8.91 -3.33 -31.70
CA ASP A 113 8.79 -2.54 -32.92
C ASP A 113 7.63 -1.53 -32.82
N PRO A 114 7.85 -0.23 -33.11
CA PRO A 114 6.80 0.79 -33.01
C PRO A 114 5.57 0.57 -33.91
N LYS A 115 5.72 -0.17 -35.01
CA LYS A 115 4.67 -0.48 -35.99
C LYS A 115 4.07 -1.86 -35.76
N TYR A 116 4.91 -2.86 -35.53
CA TYR A 116 4.50 -4.26 -35.49
C TYR A 116 4.36 -4.84 -34.07
N GLY A 117 4.55 -4.02 -33.04
CA GLY A 117 4.50 -4.46 -31.65
C GLY A 117 5.69 -5.34 -31.29
N ILE A 118 5.50 -6.22 -30.30
CA ILE A 118 6.56 -7.11 -29.85
C ILE A 118 6.94 -8.11 -30.96
N ARG A 119 8.24 -8.36 -31.10
CA ARG A 119 8.79 -9.40 -31.97
C ARG A 119 9.59 -10.40 -31.16
N TYR A 120 9.45 -11.68 -31.47
CA TYR A 120 10.23 -12.76 -30.87
C TYR A 120 11.31 -13.19 -31.84
N ARG A 121 12.58 -12.96 -31.45
CA ARG A 121 13.74 -13.22 -32.31
C ARG A 121 13.59 -12.67 -33.73
N GLY A 122 13.00 -11.48 -33.85
CA GLY A 122 12.72 -10.79 -35.11
C GLY A 122 11.45 -11.22 -35.86
N LEU A 123 10.70 -12.23 -35.38
CA LEU A 123 9.39 -12.58 -35.93
C LEU A 123 8.28 -11.75 -35.27
N THR A 124 7.37 -11.23 -36.07
CA THR A 124 6.12 -10.62 -35.57
C THR A 124 5.21 -11.68 -34.96
N ILE A 125 4.34 -11.28 -34.02
CA ILE A 125 3.38 -12.19 -33.39
C ILE A 125 2.54 -13.01 -34.42
N PRO A 126 2.00 -12.43 -35.51
CA PRO A 126 1.30 -13.21 -36.53
C PRO A 126 2.19 -14.28 -37.21
N GLU A 127 3.46 -13.98 -37.46
CA GLU A 127 4.41 -14.94 -38.02
C GLU A 127 4.71 -16.05 -37.02
N VAL A 128 4.91 -15.72 -35.74
CA VAL A 128 5.11 -16.70 -34.66
C VAL A 128 3.92 -17.67 -34.59
N VAL A 129 2.68 -17.17 -34.58
CA VAL A 129 1.47 -18.00 -34.55
C VAL A 129 1.34 -18.89 -35.79
N THR A 130 1.85 -18.43 -36.93
CA THR A 130 1.74 -19.15 -38.21
C THR A 130 2.81 -20.22 -38.38
N LEU A 131 4.06 -19.90 -38.03
CA LEU A 131 5.24 -20.71 -38.31
C LEU A 131 5.53 -21.77 -37.25
N LEU A 132 5.15 -21.53 -35.99
CA LEU A 132 5.47 -22.47 -34.92
C LEU A 132 4.64 -23.77 -35.01
N PRO A 133 5.26 -24.94 -34.72
CA PRO A 133 4.58 -26.23 -34.59
C PRO A 133 3.34 -26.20 -33.70
N ARG A 134 2.26 -26.84 -34.17
CA ARG A 134 0.94 -26.81 -33.51
C ARG A 134 0.70 -28.07 -32.68
N GLN A 135 0.01 -27.87 -31.56
CA GLN A 135 -0.65 -28.91 -30.79
C GLN A 135 -2.13 -28.58 -30.75
N GLY A 136 -2.95 -29.36 -31.46
CA GLY A 136 -4.33 -28.97 -31.78
C GLY A 136 -4.35 -27.85 -32.84
N LYS A 137 -5.01 -26.72 -32.56
CA LYS A 137 -5.13 -25.59 -33.51
C LYS A 137 -4.13 -24.46 -33.28
N SER A 138 -3.47 -24.44 -32.12
CA SER A 138 -2.56 -23.39 -31.68
C SER A 138 -1.14 -23.92 -31.43
N PRO A 139 -0.10 -23.07 -31.52
CA PRO A 139 1.26 -23.51 -31.21
C PRO A 139 1.46 -23.83 -29.73
N SER A 140 2.39 -24.73 -29.43
CA SER A 140 2.70 -25.10 -28.04
C SER A 140 3.64 -24.10 -27.35
N PRO A 141 3.62 -24.00 -26.01
CA PRO A 141 4.62 -23.24 -25.25
C PRO A 141 6.05 -23.70 -25.53
N GLU A 142 6.26 -25.01 -25.65
CA GLU A 142 7.56 -25.62 -25.97
C GLU A 142 8.14 -25.08 -27.28
N ALA A 143 7.30 -24.90 -28.30
CA ALA A 143 7.74 -24.37 -29.59
C ALA A 143 8.19 -22.91 -29.50
N VAL A 144 7.46 -22.07 -28.76
CA VAL A 144 7.88 -20.66 -28.56
C VAL A 144 9.09 -20.58 -27.64
N PHE A 145 9.23 -21.47 -26.66
CA PHE A 145 10.42 -21.54 -25.81
C PHE A 145 11.67 -21.86 -26.62
N TRP A 146 11.59 -22.86 -27.50
CA TRP A 146 12.67 -23.22 -28.41
C TRP A 146 13.08 -22.02 -29.28
N LEU A 147 12.11 -21.32 -29.87
CA LEU A 147 12.35 -20.11 -30.66
C LEU A 147 13.10 -19.07 -29.83
N LEU A 148 12.62 -18.75 -28.63
CA LEU A 148 13.23 -17.72 -27.78
C LEU A 148 14.66 -18.12 -27.38
N LEU A 149 14.95 -19.39 -27.12
CA LEU A 149 16.27 -19.84 -26.72
C LEU A 149 17.27 -19.90 -27.88
N THR A 150 16.86 -20.47 -29.01
CA THR A 150 17.78 -20.79 -30.11
C THR A 150 17.80 -19.74 -31.22
N GLY A 151 16.72 -18.96 -31.35
CA GLY A 151 16.48 -18.10 -32.51
C GLY A 151 15.86 -18.83 -33.71
N ASP A 152 15.71 -20.16 -33.64
CA ASP A 152 15.23 -21.00 -34.73
C ASP A 152 13.74 -21.33 -34.58
N VAL A 153 13.02 -21.43 -35.70
CA VAL A 153 11.68 -22.03 -35.70
C VAL A 153 11.85 -23.55 -35.55
N PRO A 154 11.38 -24.16 -34.46
CA PRO A 154 11.58 -25.60 -34.24
C PRO A 154 10.80 -26.45 -35.24
N THR A 155 11.30 -27.65 -35.50
CA THR A 155 10.54 -28.70 -36.19
C THR A 155 9.49 -29.33 -35.26
N GLN A 156 8.56 -30.09 -35.84
CA GLN A 156 7.59 -30.87 -35.07
C GLN A 156 8.29 -31.89 -34.14
N GLU A 157 9.40 -32.48 -34.61
CA GLU A 157 10.19 -33.46 -33.86
C GLU A 157 10.92 -32.82 -32.68
N GLN A 158 11.58 -31.68 -32.88
CA GLN A 158 12.21 -30.89 -31.81
C GLN A 158 11.20 -30.48 -30.74
N THR A 159 10.00 -30.06 -31.18
CA THR A 159 8.91 -29.69 -30.27
C THR A 159 8.44 -30.91 -29.46
N ALA A 160 8.26 -32.07 -30.10
CA ALA A 160 7.86 -33.30 -29.43
C ALA A 160 8.92 -33.79 -28.43
N SER A 161 10.21 -33.68 -28.79
CA SER A 161 11.35 -33.98 -27.92
C SER A 161 11.32 -33.12 -26.65
N LEU A 162 11.13 -31.80 -26.78
CA LEU A 162 11.06 -30.91 -25.64
C LEU A 162 9.84 -31.18 -24.73
N ILE A 163 8.68 -31.51 -25.32
CA ILE A 163 7.49 -31.93 -24.56
C ILE A 163 7.80 -33.18 -23.72
N ALA A 164 8.51 -34.15 -24.30
CA ALA A 164 8.90 -35.38 -23.62
C ALA A 164 9.89 -35.12 -22.48
N ASP A 165 10.91 -34.28 -22.71
CA ASP A 165 11.88 -33.88 -21.68
C ASP A 165 11.20 -33.20 -20.49
N TRP A 166 10.37 -32.19 -20.74
CA TRP A 166 9.63 -31.50 -19.67
C TRP A 166 8.69 -32.43 -18.92
N SER A 167 8.04 -33.36 -19.61
CA SER A 167 7.19 -34.37 -18.97
C SER A 167 8.00 -35.26 -18.02
N MET A 168 9.18 -35.71 -18.45
CA MET A 168 10.08 -36.53 -17.63
C MET A 168 10.61 -35.77 -16.41
N ARG A 169 11.07 -34.52 -16.60
CA ARG A 169 11.57 -33.66 -15.51
C ARG A 169 10.50 -33.39 -14.45
N ARG A 170 9.26 -33.15 -14.89
CA ARG A 170 8.12 -32.95 -13.99
C ARG A 170 7.86 -34.19 -13.12
N GLN A 171 7.92 -35.38 -13.71
CA GLN A 171 7.76 -36.65 -12.96
C GLN A 171 8.90 -36.86 -11.95
N LYS A 172 10.14 -36.53 -12.29
CA LYS A 172 11.27 -36.61 -11.35
C LYS A 172 11.12 -35.70 -10.13
N ARG A 173 10.31 -34.64 -10.22
CA ARG A 173 10.06 -33.67 -9.14
C ARG A 173 8.69 -33.87 -8.47
N LYS A 174 8.05 -35.03 -8.65
CA LYS A 174 6.68 -35.32 -8.17
C LYS A 174 6.50 -35.05 -6.67
N ASP A 175 7.48 -35.37 -5.83
CA ASP A 175 7.40 -35.16 -4.37
C ASP A 175 7.19 -33.69 -3.95
N TRP A 176 7.57 -32.74 -4.79
CA TRP A 176 7.39 -31.32 -4.51
C TRP A 176 5.93 -30.87 -4.65
N TRP A 177 5.13 -31.56 -5.47
CA TRP A 177 3.78 -31.10 -5.85
C TRP A 177 2.70 -32.19 -5.76
N SER A 178 3.06 -33.44 -5.51
CA SER A 178 2.17 -34.59 -5.42
C SER A 178 2.52 -35.41 -4.17
N GLY A 179 1.48 -35.81 -3.41
CA GLY A 179 1.63 -36.46 -2.11
C GLY A 179 0.62 -35.90 -1.09
N PRO A 180 0.63 -36.36 0.17
CA PRO A 180 -0.21 -35.81 1.24
C PRO A 180 -0.07 -34.28 1.32
N GLY A 181 -1.19 -33.55 1.38
CA GLY A 181 -1.18 -32.08 1.40
C GLY A 181 -0.67 -31.41 0.11
N GLY A 182 -0.49 -32.15 -1.00
CA GLY A 182 0.03 -31.60 -2.25
C GLY A 182 1.56 -31.53 -2.32
N GLY A 183 2.27 -32.41 -1.62
CA GLY A 183 3.73 -32.43 -1.54
C GLY A 183 4.29 -31.30 -0.68
N THR A 184 5.59 -31.03 -0.80
CA THR A 184 6.26 -29.97 -0.02
C THR A 184 5.67 -28.59 -0.30
N VAL A 185 5.46 -28.24 -1.57
CA VAL A 185 4.90 -26.93 -1.96
C VAL A 185 3.45 -26.81 -1.49
N GLY A 186 2.63 -27.84 -1.74
CA GLY A 186 1.22 -27.84 -1.31
C GLY A 186 1.07 -27.68 0.19
N SER A 187 1.91 -28.37 0.98
CA SER A 187 1.87 -28.29 2.44
C SER A 187 2.20 -26.88 2.96
N VAL A 188 3.18 -26.19 2.35
CA VAL A 188 3.47 -24.80 2.72
C VAL A 188 2.31 -23.89 2.32
N LEU A 189 1.78 -24.04 1.10
CA LEU A 189 0.66 -23.23 0.62
C LEU A 189 -0.62 -23.43 1.45
N GLY A 190 -0.86 -24.64 1.95
CA GLY A 190 -2.01 -24.96 2.80
C GLY A 190 -1.99 -24.27 4.17
N ASN A 191 -0.82 -23.86 4.64
CA ASN A 191 -0.65 -23.13 5.91
C ASN A 191 -0.77 -21.60 5.75
N LEU A 192 -0.81 -21.08 4.52
CA LEU A 192 -0.96 -19.65 4.29
C LEU A 192 -2.40 -19.17 4.61
N PRO A 193 -2.58 -17.94 5.11
CA PRO A 193 -3.90 -17.36 5.32
C PRO A 193 -4.76 -17.40 4.05
N LYS A 194 -6.07 -17.64 4.19
CA LYS A 194 -7.01 -17.67 3.06
C LYS A 194 -7.08 -16.33 2.29
N THR A 195 -6.69 -15.23 2.93
CA THR A 195 -6.61 -13.88 2.36
C THR A 195 -5.40 -13.67 1.44
N THR A 196 -4.41 -14.57 1.45
CA THR A 196 -3.19 -14.45 0.63
C THR A 196 -3.54 -14.55 -0.86
N SER A 197 -3.06 -13.60 -1.65
CA SER A 197 -3.34 -13.53 -3.09
C SER A 197 -2.65 -14.68 -3.86
N PRO A 198 -3.16 -15.04 -5.05
CA PRO A 198 -2.50 -16.05 -5.89
C PRO A 198 -1.05 -15.72 -6.25
N LEU A 199 -0.72 -14.44 -6.41
CA LEU A 199 0.62 -13.98 -6.77
C LEU A 199 1.61 -14.13 -5.60
N GLU A 200 1.17 -13.81 -4.38
CA GLU A 200 1.95 -14.03 -3.15
C GLU A 200 2.16 -15.53 -2.91
N LYS A 201 1.11 -16.35 -3.09
CA LYS A 201 1.22 -17.82 -3.03
C LYS A 201 2.22 -18.36 -4.06
N LEU A 202 2.23 -17.81 -5.27
CA LEU A 202 3.20 -18.16 -6.30
C LEU A 202 4.63 -17.80 -5.89
N SER A 203 4.85 -16.60 -5.37
CA SER A 203 6.17 -16.17 -4.88
C SER A 203 6.69 -17.08 -3.76
N VAL A 204 5.83 -17.44 -2.80
CA VAL A 204 6.18 -18.39 -1.73
C VAL A 204 6.51 -19.76 -2.30
N ALA A 205 5.68 -20.28 -3.21
CA ALA A 205 5.89 -21.59 -3.82
C ALA A 205 7.23 -21.67 -4.58
N LEU A 206 7.58 -20.62 -5.34
CA LEU A 206 8.85 -20.53 -6.05
C LEU A 206 10.04 -20.42 -5.11
N THR A 207 9.91 -19.65 -4.03
CA THR A 207 10.96 -19.52 -3.01
C THR A 207 11.27 -20.86 -2.34
N VAL A 208 10.23 -21.65 -2.05
CA VAL A 208 10.35 -22.96 -1.41
C VAL A 208 10.84 -24.03 -2.37
N PHE A 209 10.46 -23.97 -3.64
CA PHE A 209 10.82 -24.98 -4.64
C PHE A 209 12.33 -24.94 -4.94
N ASP A 210 13.08 -25.97 -4.51
CA ASP A 210 14.55 -25.99 -4.69
C ASP A 210 14.94 -26.36 -6.14
N SER A 211 14.83 -25.39 -7.05
CA SER A 211 15.24 -25.60 -8.44
C SER A 211 16.72 -25.31 -8.66
N GLY A 212 17.43 -24.64 -7.75
CA GLY A 212 18.81 -24.17 -7.95
C GLY A 212 19.91 -25.17 -7.56
N LYS A 213 19.61 -26.47 -7.55
CA LYS A 213 20.52 -27.49 -7.00
C LYS A 213 21.77 -27.67 -7.85
N HIS A 214 21.64 -27.56 -9.18
CA HIS A 214 22.75 -27.83 -10.10
C HIS A 214 23.74 -26.66 -10.09
N ILE A 215 23.28 -25.41 -10.15
CA ILE A 215 24.18 -24.25 -10.09
C ILE A 215 24.87 -24.10 -8.74
N LYS A 216 24.15 -24.35 -7.62
CA LYS A 216 24.75 -24.35 -6.27
C LYS A 216 25.86 -25.39 -6.15
N ALA A 217 25.63 -26.60 -6.66
CA ALA A 217 26.64 -27.67 -6.66
C ALA A 217 27.84 -27.32 -7.54
N ALA A 218 27.59 -26.76 -8.74
CA ALA A 218 28.64 -26.35 -9.68
C ALA A 218 29.53 -25.25 -9.08
N LEU A 219 28.96 -24.21 -8.47
CA LEU A 219 29.70 -23.14 -7.81
C LEU A 219 30.52 -23.67 -6.63
N LYS A 220 29.96 -24.57 -5.82
CA LYS A 220 30.67 -25.23 -4.70
C LYS A 220 31.87 -26.04 -5.19
N ASN A 221 31.74 -26.68 -6.35
CA ASN A 221 32.79 -27.52 -6.95
C ASN A 221 33.76 -26.72 -7.83
N GLY A 222 33.63 -25.39 -7.91
CA GLY A 222 34.55 -24.53 -8.67
C GLY A 222 34.39 -24.63 -10.18
N ALA A 223 33.17 -24.87 -10.69
CA ALA A 223 32.89 -24.92 -12.12
C ALA A 223 33.30 -23.61 -12.83
N LEU A 224 33.87 -23.74 -14.03
CA LEU A 224 34.35 -22.60 -14.82
C LEU A 224 33.18 -21.74 -15.29
N ASN A 225 33.35 -20.41 -15.29
CA ASN A 225 32.28 -19.44 -15.60
C ASN A 225 31.58 -19.71 -16.95
N HIS A 226 32.32 -20.14 -17.97
CA HIS A 226 31.75 -20.44 -19.29
C HIS A 226 30.86 -21.71 -19.33
N THR A 227 30.85 -22.51 -18.26
CA THR A 227 30.00 -23.72 -18.12
C THR A 227 28.79 -23.49 -17.21
N HIS A 228 28.68 -22.34 -16.53
CA HIS A 228 27.60 -22.06 -15.58
C HIS A 228 26.21 -22.17 -16.21
N TRP A 229 26.11 -21.84 -17.49
CA TRP A 229 24.88 -21.96 -18.25
C TRP A 229 24.31 -23.38 -18.26
N GLU A 230 25.15 -24.41 -18.26
CA GLU A 230 24.72 -25.81 -18.38
C GLU A 230 23.89 -26.19 -17.16
N TYR A 231 24.32 -25.73 -16.00
CA TYR A 231 23.66 -25.96 -14.72
C TYR A 231 22.41 -25.09 -14.57
N VAL A 232 22.46 -23.83 -15.01
CA VAL A 232 21.27 -22.96 -15.02
C VAL A 232 20.21 -23.47 -16.00
N TYR A 233 20.62 -24.05 -17.12
CA TYR A 233 19.73 -24.73 -18.06
C TYR A 233 19.00 -25.88 -17.37
N GLU A 234 19.72 -26.76 -16.65
CA GLU A 234 19.09 -27.86 -15.91
C GLU A 234 18.10 -27.36 -14.85
N ASP A 235 18.53 -26.39 -14.04
CA ASP A 235 17.71 -25.78 -12.98
C ASP A 235 16.45 -25.10 -13.57
N GLY A 236 16.57 -24.45 -14.73
CA GLY A 236 15.46 -23.79 -15.41
C GLY A 236 14.51 -24.73 -16.14
N MET A 237 15.01 -25.78 -16.78
CA MET A 237 14.15 -26.80 -17.40
C MET A 237 13.35 -27.55 -16.33
N GLU A 238 13.97 -27.89 -15.18
CA GLU A 238 13.25 -28.53 -14.06
C GLU A 238 12.15 -27.62 -13.48
N LEU A 239 12.43 -26.32 -13.36
CA LEU A 239 11.45 -25.35 -12.88
C LEU A 239 10.29 -25.18 -13.87
N LEU A 240 10.56 -24.95 -15.16
CA LEU A 240 9.54 -24.81 -16.20
C LEU A 240 8.65 -26.04 -16.29
N ALA A 241 9.26 -27.21 -16.25
CA ALA A 241 8.56 -28.48 -16.26
C ALA A 241 7.60 -28.59 -15.07
N THR A 242 8.02 -28.17 -13.88
CA THR A 242 7.24 -28.33 -12.63
C THR A 242 6.19 -27.23 -12.44
N LEU A 243 6.37 -26.09 -13.07
CA LEU A 243 5.55 -24.91 -12.86
C LEU A 243 4.02 -25.12 -13.04
N PRO A 244 3.52 -25.85 -14.06
CA PRO A 244 2.10 -26.18 -14.18
C PRO A 244 1.49 -26.81 -12.93
N ALA A 245 2.25 -27.66 -12.25
CA ALA A 245 1.78 -28.35 -11.05
C ALA A 245 1.66 -27.39 -9.87
N ILE A 246 2.64 -26.49 -9.70
CA ILE A 246 2.61 -25.42 -8.69
C ILE A 246 1.39 -24.51 -8.90
N ILE A 247 1.13 -24.13 -10.15
CA ILE A 247 -0.05 -23.33 -10.52
C ILE A 247 -1.34 -24.08 -10.20
N GLY A 248 -1.40 -25.38 -10.53
CA GLY A 248 -2.53 -26.24 -10.19
C GLY A 248 -2.78 -26.32 -8.68
N LEU A 249 -1.73 -26.38 -7.86
CA LEU A 249 -1.81 -26.36 -6.40
C LEU A 249 -2.40 -25.05 -5.86
N ILE A 250 -1.93 -23.90 -6.37
CA ILE A 250 -2.43 -22.57 -5.98
C ILE A 250 -3.93 -22.43 -6.32
N ALA A 251 -4.39 -23.08 -7.39
CA ALA A 251 -5.78 -23.06 -7.84
C ALA A 251 -6.77 -23.74 -6.86
N ARG A 252 -6.37 -24.87 -6.24
CA ARG A 252 -7.33 -25.79 -5.58
C ARG A 252 -6.98 -26.16 -4.14
N GLY A 253 -5.73 -25.98 -3.69
CA GLY A 253 -5.29 -26.29 -2.32
C GLY A 253 -5.02 -27.78 -2.01
N GLU A 254 -5.59 -28.75 -2.74
CA GLU A 254 -5.26 -30.19 -2.61
C GLU A 254 -5.33 -30.92 -3.97
N LEU A 255 -4.42 -31.87 -4.20
CA LEU A 255 -4.42 -32.78 -5.35
C LEU A 255 -5.19 -34.08 -5.01
N LYS A 256 -6.22 -34.42 -5.80
CA LYS A 256 -6.71 -35.81 -5.89
C LYS A 256 -6.19 -36.45 -7.17
N ASN A 257 -5.78 -37.73 -7.06
CA ASN A 257 -5.23 -38.61 -8.08
C ASN A 257 -5.69 -38.28 -9.51
N LEU A 258 -4.92 -37.43 -10.19
CA LEU A 258 -4.95 -37.33 -11.63
C LEU A 258 -4.23 -38.58 -12.15
N ASN A 259 -4.92 -39.36 -12.98
CA ASN A 259 -4.26 -40.43 -13.71
C ASN A 259 -3.10 -39.81 -14.49
N GLU A 260 -1.94 -40.43 -14.36
CA GLU A 260 -0.77 -40.09 -15.14
C GLU A 260 -1.14 -40.13 -16.63
N GLU A 261 -0.55 -39.22 -17.42
CA GLU A 261 0.16 -39.56 -18.67
C GLU A 261 0.04 -38.47 -19.75
N SER A 262 1.23 -38.09 -20.25
CA SER A 262 1.54 -37.46 -21.53
C SER A 262 0.69 -36.28 -22.04
N GLY A 263 1.35 -35.16 -22.25
CA GLY A 263 0.80 -34.02 -22.98
C GLY A 263 1.72 -32.82 -22.86
N ASP A 264 1.50 -31.83 -23.72
CA ASP A 264 2.22 -30.56 -23.60
C ASP A 264 1.94 -29.85 -22.27
N TRP A 265 2.72 -28.82 -21.99
CA TRP A 265 2.66 -28.01 -20.78
C TRP A 265 1.23 -27.54 -20.44
N ILE A 266 0.44 -27.16 -21.45
CA ILE A 266 -0.93 -26.65 -21.28
C ILE A 266 -1.92 -27.78 -21.08
N GLN A 267 -1.78 -28.87 -21.81
CA GLN A 267 -2.64 -30.04 -21.66
C GLN A 267 -2.55 -30.58 -20.24
N PHE A 268 -1.34 -30.66 -19.67
CA PHE A 268 -1.17 -31.00 -18.27
C PHE A 268 -1.86 -29.99 -17.35
N LEU A 269 -1.57 -28.68 -17.48
CA LEU A 269 -2.19 -27.64 -16.67
C LEU A 269 -3.74 -27.68 -16.75
N SER A 270 -4.28 -27.92 -17.93
CA SER A 270 -5.72 -27.98 -18.18
C SER A 270 -6.39 -29.12 -17.41
N GLY A 271 -5.70 -30.26 -17.23
CA GLY A 271 -6.19 -31.36 -16.39
C GLY A 271 -6.41 -30.92 -14.94
N TYR A 272 -5.48 -30.12 -14.39
CA TYR A 272 -5.61 -29.55 -13.05
C TYR A 272 -6.73 -28.52 -12.96
N LEU A 273 -6.80 -27.61 -13.93
CA LEU A 273 -7.82 -26.55 -13.95
C LEU A 273 -9.24 -27.14 -14.13
N CYS A 274 -9.43 -28.07 -15.05
CA CYS A 274 -10.73 -28.72 -15.25
C CYS A 274 -11.21 -29.45 -14.00
N ASN A 275 -10.32 -30.19 -13.35
CA ASN A 275 -10.62 -30.88 -12.10
C ASN A 275 -10.88 -29.92 -10.94
N ALA A 276 -10.10 -28.85 -10.83
CA ALA A 276 -10.24 -27.85 -9.76
C ALA A 276 -11.61 -27.16 -9.77
N PHE A 277 -12.21 -27.03 -10.94
CA PHE A 277 -13.36 -26.16 -11.12
C PHE A 277 -14.57 -26.80 -11.82
N ASN A 278 -14.58 -28.14 -11.95
CA ASN A 278 -15.68 -28.92 -12.54
C ASN A 278 -16.07 -28.45 -13.97
N ILE A 279 -15.07 -28.18 -14.82
CA ILE A 279 -15.30 -27.76 -16.20
C ILE A 279 -15.71 -28.96 -17.05
N SER A 280 -16.80 -28.83 -17.83
CA SER A 280 -17.25 -29.89 -18.72
C SER A 280 -16.26 -30.14 -19.87
N GLU A 281 -16.14 -31.39 -20.31
CA GLU A 281 -15.25 -31.80 -21.41
C GLU A 281 -15.46 -30.96 -22.69
N ASN A 282 -16.70 -30.56 -23.00
CA ASN A 282 -17.01 -29.72 -24.18
C ASN A 282 -16.36 -28.33 -24.12
N LYS A 283 -16.06 -27.78 -22.94
CA LYS A 283 -15.39 -26.47 -22.77
C LYS A 283 -13.88 -26.60 -22.57
N LYS A 284 -13.36 -27.81 -22.37
CA LYS A 284 -11.94 -28.08 -22.14
C LYS A 284 -11.09 -27.79 -23.37
N ASN A 285 -11.55 -28.21 -24.56
CA ASN A 285 -10.79 -28.01 -25.79
C ASN A 285 -10.64 -26.53 -26.16
N SER A 286 -11.70 -25.72 -26.06
CA SER A 286 -11.58 -24.27 -26.27
C SER A 286 -10.66 -23.63 -25.23
N MET A 287 -10.76 -24.03 -23.96
CA MET A 287 -9.89 -23.55 -22.89
C MET A 287 -8.41 -23.85 -23.16
N VAL A 288 -8.07 -25.08 -23.55
CA VAL A 288 -6.69 -25.49 -23.89
C VAL A 288 -6.14 -24.65 -25.04
N GLU A 289 -6.93 -24.45 -26.10
CA GLU A 289 -6.53 -23.61 -27.24
C GLU A 289 -6.30 -22.15 -26.84
N PHE A 290 -7.18 -21.59 -26.00
CA PHE A 290 -6.99 -20.24 -25.45
C PHE A 290 -5.71 -20.15 -24.62
N LEU A 291 -5.46 -21.11 -23.73
CA LEU A 291 -4.29 -21.12 -22.85
C LEU A 291 -2.98 -21.26 -23.63
N ARG A 292 -2.93 -22.10 -24.67
CA ARG A 292 -1.78 -22.21 -25.59
C ARG A 292 -1.47 -20.87 -26.25
N LEU A 293 -2.47 -20.22 -26.85
CA LEU A 293 -2.30 -18.89 -27.44
C LEU A 293 -1.92 -17.85 -26.40
N TYR A 294 -2.55 -17.85 -25.23
CA TYR A 294 -2.31 -16.84 -24.22
C TYR A 294 -0.91 -16.95 -23.61
N VAL A 295 -0.38 -18.17 -23.37
CA VAL A 295 1.02 -18.37 -22.95
C VAL A 295 1.98 -17.99 -24.07
N LEU A 296 1.68 -18.32 -25.33
CA LEU A 296 2.51 -17.93 -26.47
C LEU A 296 2.62 -16.41 -26.62
N LEU A 297 1.49 -15.69 -26.60
CA LEU A 297 1.47 -14.23 -26.77
C LEU A 297 2.18 -13.47 -25.64
N ASN A 298 2.35 -14.15 -24.53
CA ASN A 298 2.98 -13.68 -23.32
C ASN A 298 4.21 -14.50 -22.99
N ALA A 299 4.85 -15.08 -24.01
CA ALA A 299 6.04 -15.90 -23.81
C ALA A 299 7.21 -15.03 -23.34
N ASP A 300 7.26 -13.80 -23.85
CA ASP A 300 8.22 -12.78 -23.50
C ASP A 300 7.62 -11.38 -23.67
N GLU A 301 8.18 -10.42 -22.96
CA GLU A 301 7.89 -9.00 -23.10
C GLU A 301 9.18 -8.24 -22.87
N ASN A 302 9.44 -7.22 -23.69
CA ASN A 302 10.71 -6.48 -23.69
C ASN A 302 11.18 -6.14 -22.26
N GLY A 303 12.49 -6.05 -22.02
CA GLY A 303 13.09 -5.96 -20.68
C GLY A 303 12.68 -4.75 -19.81
N GLY A 304 11.98 -3.77 -20.37
CA GLY A 304 11.56 -2.56 -19.65
C GLY A 304 10.44 -2.73 -18.61
N ILE A 305 9.88 -3.94 -18.45
CA ILE A 305 8.84 -4.21 -17.44
C ILE A 305 9.47 -4.56 -16.09
N PRO A 306 8.97 -4.02 -14.96
CA PRO A 306 9.56 -4.23 -13.65
C PRO A 306 9.83 -5.69 -13.29
N GLY A 307 8.90 -6.60 -13.55
CA GLY A 307 9.07 -8.02 -13.24
C GLY A 307 10.22 -8.69 -13.99
N VAL A 308 10.41 -8.38 -15.28
CA VAL A 308 11.54 -8.87 -16.08
C VAL A 308 12.85 -8.27 -15.57
N HIS A 309 12.86 -6.95 -15.34
CA HIS A 309 14.05 -6.22 -14.92
C HIS A 309 14.54 -6.66 -13.53
N VAL A 310 13.64 -6.82 -12.56
CA VAL A 310 13.96 -7.33 -11.21
C VAL A 310 14.54 -8.74 -11.29
N THR A 311 13.94 -9.60 -12.10
CA THR A 311 14.43 -10.97 -12.30
C THR A 311 15.84 -10.99 -12.89
N GLU A 312 16.13 -10.13 -13.88
CA GLU A 312 17.43 -10.04 -14.52
C GLU A 312 18.51 -9.47 -13.58
N ILE A 313 18.17 -8.43 -12.80
CA ILE A 313 19.07 -7.87 -11.78
C ILE A 313 19.41 -8.93 -10.72
N LEU A 314 18.42 -9.68 -10.23
CA LEU A 314 18.68 -10.71 -9.21
C LEU A 314 19.43 -11.91 -9.80
N GLY A 315 19.15 -12.29 -11.04
CA GLY A 315 19.91 -13.31 -11.77
C GLY A 315 21.37 -12.93 -11.96
N SER A 316 21.66 -11.66 -12.31
CA SER A 316 23.04 -11.14 -12.39
C SER A 316 23.74 -11.08 -11.04
N SER A 317 22.99 -11.01 -9.94
CA SER A 317 23.51 -11.09 -8.57
C SER A 317 23.76 -12.54 -8.10
N GLN A 318 23.75 -13.52 -9.02
CA GLN A 318 23.95 -14.95 -8.77
C GLN A 318 22.91 -15.62 -7.86
N LEU A 319 21.70 -15.05 -7.71
CA LEU A 319 20.60 -15.76 -7.08
C LEU A 319 20.15 -16.95 -7.93
N CYS A 320 19.61 -17.98 -7.27
CA CYS A 320 19.00 -19.11 -7.96
C CYS A 320 17.78 -18.68 -8.77
N ILE A 321 17.55 -19.34 -9.90
CA ILE A 321 16.48 -19.03 -10.85
C ILE A 321 15.12 -18.88 -10.17
N ASN A 322 14.73 -19.83 -9.32
CA ASN A 322 13.45 -19.79 -8.61
C ASN A 322 13.31 -18.59 -7.66
N GLN A 323 14.39 -18.13 -7.05
CA GLN A 323 14.38 -16.99 -6.13
C GLN A 323 14.32 -15.66 -6.87
N ALA A 324 15.09 -15.52 -7.95
CA ALA A 324 14.99 -14.37 -8.85
C ALA A 324 13.57 -14.24 -9.42
N LEU A 325 12.95 -15.36 -9.78
CA LEU A 325 11.56 -15.44 -10.23
C LEU A 325 10.54 -15.12 -9.16
N ALA A 326 10.75 -15.60 -7.93
CA ALA A 326 9.85 -15.31 -6.82
C ALA A 326 9.74 -13.80 -6.57
N ALA A 327 10.85 -13.08 -6.68
CA ALA A 327 10.90 -11.63 -6.57
C ALA A 327 10.30 -10.94 -7.80
N GLY A 328 10.63 -11.41 -9.01
CA GLY A 328 10.06 -10.90 -10.25
C GLY A 328 8.54 -11.03 -10.31
N ALA A 329 7.97 -12.15 -9.83
CA ALA A 329 6.54 -12.37 -9.77
C ALA A 329 5.81 -11.29 -8.96
N LEU A 330 6.35 -10.88 -7.81
CA LEU A 330 5.74 -9.82 -6.99
C LEU A 330 5.77 -8.44 -7.68
N ALA A 331 6.78 -8.18 -8.50
CA ALA A 331 6.92 -6.92 -9.24
C ALA A 331 5.91 -6.75 -10.39
N TYR A 332 5.04 -7.74 -10.65
CA TYR A 332 3.94 -7.64 -11.62
C TYR A 332 2.59 -7.19 -11.05
N ALA A 333 2.48 -6.93 -9.75
CA ALA A 333 1.19 -6.64 -9.10
C ALA A 333 0.38 -5.50 -9.78
N ASP A 334 1.07 -4.54 -10.41
CA ASP A 334 0.49 -3.34 -11.03
C ASP A 334 0.70 -3.23 -12.56
N GLU A 335 1.06 -4.32 -13.24
CA GLU A 335 1.29 -4.34 -14.71
C GLU A 335 0.15 -5.02 -15.49
N PRO A 336 -0.24 -4.52 -16.69
CA PRO A 336 0.22 -3.28 -17.32
C PRO A 336 -0.42 -2.03 -16.71
N LYS A 337 0.23 -0.87 -16.86
CA LYS A 337 -0.29 0.45 -16.41
C LYS A 337 -1.68 0.82 -16.93
N SER A 338 -2.09 0.27 -18.07
CA SER A 338 -3.45 0.44 -18.61
C SER A 338 -4.51 -0.36 -17.84
N GLY A 339 -4.10 -1.19 -16.89
CA GLY A 339 -4.94 -1.94 -15.99
C GLY A 339 -4.88 -3.45 -16.23
N THR A 340 -4.91 -4.19 -15.13
CA THR A 340 -4.92 -5.65 -15.15
C THR A 340 -6.24 -6.18 -15.73
N VAL A 341 -6.23 -7.43 -16.19
CA VAL A 341 -7.48 -8.04 -16.66
C VAL A 341 -8.52 -8.14 -15.55
N SER A 342 -8.11 -8.35 -14.29
CA SER A 342 -9.04 -8.32 -13.14
C SER A 342 -9.77 -6.98 -13.07
N GLN A 343 -9.04 -5.87 -13.21
CA GLN A 343 -9.60 -4.52 -13.25
C GLN A 343 -10.51 -4.32 -14.47
N TYR A 344 -10.13 -4.85 -15.65
CA TYR A 344 -10.97 -4.81 -16.85
C TYR A 344 -12.28 -5.60 -16.69
N MET A 345 -12.24 -6.79 -16.08
CA MET A 345 -13.43 -7.60 -15.82
C MET A 345 -14.35 -6.92 -14.79
N GLU A 346 -13.79 -6.29 -13.76
CA GLU A 346 -14.57 -5.48 -12.81
C GLU A 346 -15.21 -4.29 -13.52
N PHE A 347 -14.46 -3.63 -14.40
CA PHE A 347 -14.93 -2.53 -15.23
C PHE A 347 -16.14 -2.96 -16.10
N GLN A 348 -16.04 -4.07 -16.82
CA GLN A 348 -17.18 -4.60 -17.59
C GLN A 348 -18.35 -4.98 -16.70
N SER A 349 -18.09 -5.56 -15.53
CA SER A 349 -19.15 -5.96 -14.60
C SER A 349 -19.89 -4.76 -14.04
N LYS A 350 -19.23 -3.63 -13.84
CA LYS A 350 -19.87 -2.35 -13.46
C LYS A 350 -20.80 -1.87 -14.58
N ILE A 351 -20.35 -1.92 -15.84
CA ILE A 351 -21.18 -1.58 -17.01
C ILE A 351 -22.42 -2.48 -17.07
N GLN A 352 -22.24 -3.79 -16.89
CA GLN A 352 -23.35 -4.75 -16.89
C GLN A 352 -24.36 -4.50 -15.77
N ARG A 353 -23.90 -4.16 -14.56
CA ARG A 353 -24.78 -3.80 -13.44
C ARG A 353 -25.59 -2.53 -13.72
N LEU A 354 -25.00 -1.57 -14.43
CA LEU A 354 -25.63 -0.29 -14.74
C LEU A 354 -26.65 -0.37 -15.88
N PHE A 355 -26.39 -1.19 -16.90
CA PHE A 355 -27.17 -1.18 -18.14
C PHE A 355 -27.87 -2.51 -18.48
N GLY A 356 -27.62 -3.58 -17.74
CA GLY A 356 -28.17 -4.91 -18.03
C GLY A 356 -27.57 -5.57 -19.29
N GLN A 357 -28.08 -6.74 -19.67
CA GLN A 357 -27.57 -7.48 -20.83
C GLN A 357 -27.91 -6.80 -22.17
N GLU A 358 -29.05 -6.11 -22.31
CA GLU A 358 -29.41 -5.38 -23.54
C GLU A 358 -29.01 -3.90 -23.45
N THR A 359 -27.70 -3.65 -23.52
CA THR A 359 -27.18 -2.27 -23.49
C THR A 359 -27.39 -1.59 -24.85
N LYS A 360 -28.26 -0.56 -24.91
CA LYS A 360 -28.36 0.33 -26.09
C LYS A 360 -27.08 1.13 -26.27
N GLU A 361 -26.53 1.14 -27.49
CA GLU A 361 -25.23 1.76 -27.82
C GLU A 361 -25.13 3.23 -27.38
N ASP A 362 -26.22 4.00 -27.51
CA ASP A 362 -26.27 5.42 -27.11
C ASP A 362 -26.00 5.65 -25.62
N LYS A 363 -26.53 4.76 -24.75
CA LYS A 363 -26.30 4.85 -23.30
C LYS A 363 -24.86 4.51 -22.95
N LEU A 364 -24.28 3.53 -23.63
CA LEU A 364 -22.89 3.13 -23.46
C LEU A 364 -21.94 4.24 -23.93
N ARG A 365 -22.25 4.90 -25.06
CA ARG A 365 -21.50 6.05 -25.58
C ARG A 365 -21.39 7.18 -24.56
N ASN A 366 -22.49 7.53 -23.88
CA ASN A 366 -22.49 8.57 -22.85
C ASN A 366 -21.63 8.17 -21.63
N TYR A 367 -21.69 6.92 -21.20
CA TYR A 367 -20.86 6.43 -20.11
C TYR A 367 -19.37 6.44 -20.48
N VAL A 368 -19.03 5.95 -21.67
CA VAL A 368 -17.67 6.00 -22.22
C VAL A 368 -17.15 7.44 -22.32
N ALA A 369 -17.99 8.40 -22.74
CA ALA A 369 -17.63 9.83 -22.74
C ALA A 369 -17.23 10.34 -21.35
N THR A 370 -17.91 9.91 -20.29
CA THR A 370 -17.57 10.30 -18.91
C THR A 370 -16.27 9.67 -18.42
N LEU A 371 -15.92 8.47 -18.88
CA LEU A 371 -14.65 7.81 -18.53
C LEU A 371 -13.46 8.50 -19.20
N ILE A 372 -13.61 8.92 -20.45
CA ILE A 372 -12.60 9.72 -21.17
C ILE A 372 -12.33 11.02 -20.41
N LYS A 373 -13.37 11.73 -19.94
CA LYS A 373 -13.22 12.96 -19.14
C LYS A 373 -12.47 12.75 -17.81
N ARG A 374 -12.53 11.54 -17.27
CA ARG A 374 -11.89 11.17 -15.98
C ARG A 374 -10.52 10.50 -16.16
N ASP A 375 -10.04 10.38 -17.40
CA ASP A 375 -8.79 9.71 -17.78
C ASP A 375 -8.66 8.26 -17.27
N LYS A 376 -9.79 7.54 -17.14
CA LYS A 376 -9.84 6.15 -16.67
C LYS A 376 -10.12 5.18 -17.82
N LEU A 377 -9.11 4.91 -18.64
CA LEU A 377 -9.22 4.04 -19.83
C LEU A 377 -8.60 2.66 -19.59
N ILE A 378 -9.30 1.84 -18.81
CA ILE A 378 -8.83 0.49 -18.43
C ILE A 378 -8.78 -0.44 -19.66
N GLY A 379 -7.62 -1.04 -19.94
CA GLY A 379 -7.39 -1.97 -21.05
C GLY A 379 -7.08 -1.31 -22.40
N TYR A 380 -6.86 0.01 -22.44
CA TYR A 380 -6.58 0.77 -23.65
C TYR A 380 -5.35 1.67 -23.47
N LYS A 381 -4.59 1.85 -24.55
CA LYS A 381 -3.44 2.77 -24.57
C LYS A 381 -3.47 3.70 -25.78
N LYS A 382 -2.82 4.85 -25.63
CA LYS A 382 -2.51 5.72 -26.77
C LYS A 382 -1.36 5.10 -27.55
N ALA A 383 -1.60 4.73 -28.80
CA ALA A 383 -0.62 4.11 -29.68
C ALA A 383 -0.86 4.51 -31.14
N LYS A 384 0.13 4.29 -32.01
CA LYS A 384 -0.04 4.50 -33.47
C LYS A 384 -0.72 3.31 -34.15
N PHE A 385 -0.57 2.11 -33.60
CA PHE A 385 -1.04 0.86 -34.16
C PHE A 385 -1.69 -0.01 -33.08
N CYS A 386 -2.59 -0.90 -33.50
CA CYS A 386 -3.25 -1.87 -32.63
C CYS A 386 -2.25 -2.92 -32.14
N ASP A 387 -2.43 -3.40 -30.91
CA ASP A 387 -1.61 -4.48 -30.36
C ASP A 387 -1.84 -5.79 -31.15
N PRO A 388 -0.80 -6.40 -31.73
CA PRO A 388 -0.91 -7.70 -32.40
C PRO A 388 -1.45 -8.79 -31.47
N LYS A 389 -1.15 -8.74 -30.16
CA LYS A 389 -1.64 -9.73 -29.18
C LYS A 389 -3.16 -9.66 -29.05
N TYR A 390 -3.72 -8.45 -29.03
CA TYR A 390 -5.18 -8.24 -29.08
C TYR A 390 -5.77 -8.80 -30.37
N THR A 391 -5.10 -8.56 -31.51
CA THR A 391 -5.57 -9.01 -32.84
C THR A 391 -5.63 -10.54 -32.95
N VAL A 392 -4.69 -11.26 -32.35
CA VAL A 392 -4.73 -12.73 -32.28
C VAL A 392 -5.90 -13.21 -31.41
N LEU A 393 -6.07 -12.63 -30.22
CA LEU A 393 -7.14 -13.05 -29.30
C LEU A 393 -8.54 -12.73 -29.82
N ILE A 394 -8.73 -11.62 -30.55
CA ILE A 394 -10.04 -11.29 -31.12
C ILE A 394 -10.42 -12.25 -32.26
N ASN A 395 -9.44 -12.73 -33.03
CA ASN A 395 -9.66 -13.76 -34.04
C ASN A 395 -10.05 -15.09 -33.39
N TYR A 396 -9.35 -15.49 -32.32
CA TYR A 396 -9.76 -16.64 -31.51
C TYR A 396 -11.19 -16.49 -30.98
N ALA A 397 -11.54 -15.34 -30.41
CA ALA A 397 -12.88 -15.10 -29.87
C ALA A 397 -13.96 -15.16 -30.96
N ARG A 398 -13.65 -14.73 -32.19
CA ARG A 398 -14.56 -14.84 -33.35
C ARG A 398 -14.83 -16.30 -33.72
N ASP A 399 -13.80 -17.14 -33.69
CA ASP A 399 -13.90 -18.54 -34.12
C ASP A 399 -14.57 -19.44 -33.07
N TYR A 400 -14.30 -19.19 -31.78
CA TYR A 400 -14.77 -20.07 -30.69
C TYR A 400 -15.92 -19.50 -29.86
N LEU A 401 -16.08 -18.17 -29.81
CA LEU A 401 -17.06 -17.47 -28.97
C LEU A 401 -17.85 -16.39 -29.74
N PRO A 402 -18.35 -16.64 -30.96
CA PRO A 402 -18.98 -15.61 -31.81
C PRO A 402 -20.24 -15.00 -31.18
N ASN A 403 -20.89 -15.72 -30.28
CA ASN A 403 -22.13 -15.30 -29.62
C ASN A 403 -21.96 -14.95 -28.14
N ASP A 404 -20.73 -14.93 -27.61
CA ASP A 404 -20.51 -14.55 -26.20
C ASP A 404 -20.81 -13.06 -25.98
N TYR A 405 -21.63 -12.80 -24.97
CA TYR A 405 -22.07 -11.46 -24.64
C TYR A 405 -20.93 -10.54 -24.17
N ASN A 406 -20.00 -11.04 -23.36
CA ASN A 406 -18.90 -10.24 -22.81
C ASN A 406 -17.90 -9.86 -23.90
N VAL A 407 -17.64 -10.80 -24.83
CA VAL A 407 -16.82 -10.55 -26.03
C VAL A 407 -17.45 -9.47 -26.90
N LYS A 408 -18.75 -9.56 -27.18
CA LYS A 408 -19.48 -8.53 -27.94
C LYS A 408 -19.44 -7.17 -27.24
N LEU A 409 -19.64 -7.13 -25.93
CA LEU A 409 -19.56 -5.89 -25.14
C LEU A 409 -18.17 -5.25 -25.23
N SER A 410 -17.08 -6.03 -25.11
CA SER A 410 -15.71 -5.55 -25.32
C SER A 410 -15.50 -4.95 -26.71
N GLN A 411 -16.02 -5.62 -27.76
CA GLN A 411 -15.92 -5.13 -29.13
C GLN A 411 -16.65 -3.80 -29.30
N THR A 412 -17.86 -3.66 -28.74
CA THR A 412 -18.63 -2.41 -28.78
C THR A 412 -17.90 -1.29 -28.03
N ILE A 413 -17.34 -1.54 -26.84
CA ILE A 413 -16.57 -0.53 -26.09
C ILE A 413 -15.34 -0.10 -26.89
N THR A 414 -14.61 -1.04 -27.50
CA THR A 414 -13.47 -0.74 -28.36
C THR A 414 -13.87 0.10 -29.56
N HIS A 415 -14.99 -0.21 -30.22
CA HIS A 415 -15.50 0.57 -31.36
C HIS A 415 -15.87 2.01 -30.95
N LEU A 416 -16.52 2.18 -29.79
CA LEU A 416 -16.86 3.50 -29.27
C LEU A 416 -15.62 4.31 -28.90
N LEU A 417 -14.64 3.70 -28.21
CA LEU A 417 -13.42 4.40 -27.81
C LEU A 417 -12.55 4.81 -29.00
N THR A 418 -12.38 3.92 -29.97
CA THR A 418 -11.58 4.18 -31.19
C THR A 418 -12.20 5.25 -32.09
N THR A 419 -13.54 5.38 -32.09
CA THR A 419 -14.24 6.44 -32.81
C THR A 419 -14.24 7.78 -32.07
N MET A 420 -14.28 7.77 -30.73
CA MET A 420 -14.35 8.98 -29.91
C MET A 420 -12.99 9.61 -29.62
N VAL A 421 -11.91 8.84 -29.61
CA VAL A 421 -10.57 9.34 -29.29
C VAL A 421 -9.55 8.90 -30.33
N LYS A 422 -8.86 9.87 -30.94
CA LYS A 422 -7.77 9.59 -31.89
C LYS A 422 -6.64 8.80 -31.22
N ASN A 423 -6.09 7.84 -31.95
CA ASN A 423 -4.90 7.06 -31.58
C ASN A 423 -5.05 6.26 -30.27
N ILE A 424 -6.26 5.84 -29.89
CA ILE A 424 -6.48 4.91 -28.80
C ILE A 424 -6.73 3.53 -29.35
N PHE A 425 -5.98 2.55 -28.86
CA PHE A 425 -6.09 1.15 -29.29
C PHE A 425 -6.27 0.23 -28.08
N PRO A 426 -7.02 -0.87 -28.24
CA PRO A 426 -7.16 -1.89 -27.20
C PRO A 426 -5.85 -2.64 -27.00
N GLU A 427 -5.60 -3.03 -25.77
CA GLU A 427 -4.56 -4.00 -25.42
C GLU A 427 -5.16 -5.39 -25.21
N GLN A 428 -4.30 -6.40 -25.12
CA GLN A 428 -4.70 -7.79 -24.91
C GLN A 428 -5.72 -7.98 -23.77
N ASN A 429 -5.57 -7.21 -22.69
CA ASN A 429 -6.43 -7.29 -21.50
C ASN A 429 -7.90 -6.97 -21.77
N ALA A 430 -8.19 -6.13 -22.77
CA ALA A 430 -9.56 -5.75 -23.14
C ALA A 430 -10.37 -6.91 -23.75
N ILE A 431 -9.71 -7.99 -24.18
CA ILE A 431 -10.35 -9.17 -24.77
C ILE A 431 -10.04 -10.47 -24.01
N ALA A 432 -8.87 -10.58 -23.38
CA ALA A 432 -8.45 -11.79 -22.68
C ALA A 432 -9.39 -12.17 -21.52
N GLY A 433 -9.78 -11.21 -20.68
CA GLY A 433 -10.74 -11.43 -19.59
C GLY A 433 -12.14 -11.84 -20.06
N PRO A 434 -12.78 -11.11 -20.99
CA PRO A 434 -14.08 -11.50 -21.54
C PRO A 434 -14.09 -12.90 -22.17
N THR A 435 -12.99 -13.27 -22.84
CA THR A 435 -12.81 -14.59 -23.47
C THR A 435 -12.66 -15.70 -22.42
N PHE A 436 -12.19 -15.38 -21.21
CA PHE A 436 -11.88 -16.33 -20.15
C PHE A 436 -12.58 -15.95 -18.84
N GLN A 437 -13.77 -16.51 -18.62
CA GLN A 437 -14.70 -16.18 -17.53
C GLN A 437 -14.05 -16.00 -16.13
N ARG A 438 -14.70 -15.13 -15.33
CA ARG A 438 -14.27 -14.46 -14.08
C ARG A 438 -13.56 -15.26 -12.98
N LYS A 439 -13.54 -16.59 -12.99
CA LYS A 439 -12.95 -17.43 -11.92
C LYS A 439 -11.53 -17.93 -12.19
N TYR A 440 -11.03 -17.79 -13.41
CA TYR A 440 -9.85 -18.55 -13.88
C TYR A 440 -8.65 -17.69 -14.24
N PHE A 441 -8.86 -16.39 -14.44
CA PHE A 441 -7.90 -15.54 -15.12
C PHE A 441 -6.73 -15.07 -14.23
N LEU A 442 -6.98 -14.76 -12.95
CA LEU A 442 -5.94 -14.30 -12.01
C LEU A 442 -4.78 -15.30 -11.83
N LEU A 443 -5.09 -16.60 -11.92
CA LEU A 443 -4.10 -17.67 -11.84
C LEU A 443 -3.31 -17.82 -13.16
N VAL A 444 -3.98 -17.65 -14.31
CA VAL A 444 -3.38 -17.73 -15.65
C VAL A 444 -2.53 -16.49 -15.97
N GLU A 445 -2.90 -15.32 -15.46
CA GLU A 445 -2.10 -14.09 -15.53
C GLU A 445 -0.80 -14.24 -14.73
N ALA A 446 -0.88 -14.70 -13.46
CA ALA A 446 0.31 -15.00 -12.64
C ALA A 446 1.22 -16.07 -13.28
N THR A 447 0.61 -17.04 -13.96
CA THR A 447 1.31 -18.08 -14.74
C THR A 447 2.05 -17.53 -15.96
N SER A 448 1.37 -16.68 -16.73
CA SER A 448 1.88 -16.04 -17.94
C SER A 448 3.01 -15.07 -17.62
N GLN A 449 2.87 -14.28 -16.56
CA GLN A 449 3.91 -13.38 -16.07
C GLN A 449 5.16 -14.12 -15.61
N LEU A 450 5.03 -15.31 -15.04
CA LEU A 450 6.16 -16.13 -14.66
C LEU A 450 6.85 -16.81 -15.84
N TYR A 451 6.09 -17.26 -16.85
CA TYR A 451 6.65 -17.79 -18.08
C TYR A 451 7.49 -16.73 -18.81
N ARG A 452 7.05 -15.45 -18.82
CA ARG A 452 7.86 -14.30 -19.31
C ARG A 452 9.19 -14.22 -18.60
N CYS A 453 9.17 -14.28 -17.26
CA CYS A 453 10.39 -14.22 -16.48
C CYS A 453 11.32 -15.40 -16.75
N ILE A 454 10.81 -16.62 -16.96
CA ILE A 454 11.70 -17.76 -17.21
C ILE A 454 12.26 -17.76 -18.65
N ALA A 455 11.49 -17.33 -19.65
CA ALA A 455 12.04 -17.14 -20.99
C ALA A 455 13.10 -16.02 -21.04
N SER A 456 13.05 -15.04 -20.12
CA SER A 456 14.15 -14.09 -19.87
C SER A 456 15.35 -14.64 -19.13
N ILE A 457 15.21 -15.68 -18.31
CA ILE A 457 16.27 -16.04 -17.36
C ILE A 457 17.49 -16.73 -17.94
N PRO A 458 17.52 -17.42 -19.09
CA PRO A 458 18.76 -18.09 -19.47
C PRO A 458 19.87 -17.03 -19.54
N PRO A 459 20.82 -17.01 -18.56
CA PRO A 459 21.65 -15.85 -18.27
C PRO A 459 22.87 -15.89 -19.19
N TRP A 460 22.65 -16.15 -20.47
CA TRP A 460 23.72 -16.29 -21.43
C TRP A 460 24.50 -15.00 -21.56
N LEU A 461 23.81 -13.85 -21.53
CA LEU A 461 24.48 -12.57 -21.64
C LEU A 461 25.38 -12.25 -20.45
N TYR A 462 24.96 -12.57 -19.22
CA TYR A 462 25.77 -12.30 -18.03
C TYR A 462 27.10 -13.07 -18.07
N TYR A 463 27.06 -14.36 -18.43
CA TYR A 463 28.27 -15.19 -18.49
C TYR A 463 29.11 -14.98 -19.76
N PHE A 464 28.52 -14.44 -20.84
CA PHE A 464 29.26 -13.90 -21.98
C PHE A 464 29.96 -12.56 -21.67
N LEU A 465 29.44 -11.80 -20.71
CA LEU A 465 30.04 -10.54 -20.25
C LEU A 465 31.14 -10.75 -19.20
N GLU A 466 31.04 -11.76 -18.32
CA GLU A 466 32.01 -12.03 -17.25
C GLU A 466 33.22 -12.90 -17.63
N ALA A 467 33.23 -13.56 -18.80
CA ALA A 467 34.41 -14.30 -19.28
C ALA A 467 35.65 -13.41 -19.55
N TYR A 468 35.50 -12.08 -19.44
CA TYR A 468 36.59 -11.11 -19.54
C TYR A 468 36.45 -9.98 -18.50
N GLN A 469 36.95 -10.20 -17.28
CA GLN A 469 37.50 -9.14 -16.43
C GLN A 469 38.74 -9.64 -15.65
N GLY A 470 39.91 -9.51 -16.27
CA GLY A 470 41.20 -9.50 -15.58
C GLY A 470 41.49 -8.12 -14.96
N SER A 471 42.41 -8.08 -13.99
CA SER A 471 43.06 -6.95 -13.27
C SER A 471 42.26 -5.71 -12.82
N GLU A 472 41.13 -5.35 -13.43
CA GLU A 472 40.32 -4.19 -13.06
C GLU A 472 39.47 -4.41 -11.80
N ARG A 473 39.41 -5.64 -11.28
CA ARG A 473 38.96 -5.90 -9.91
C ARG A 473 39.76 -5.09 -8.89
N ILE A 474 41.05 -4.86 -9.12
CA ILE A 474 41.89 -4.09 -8.19
C ILE A 474 41.54 -2.60 -8.25
N PHE A 475 41.29 -2.04 -9.44
CA PHE A 475 40.88 -0.64 -9.58
C PHE A 475 39.45 -0.40 -9.10
N GLY A 476 38.54 -1.34 -9.32
CA GLY A 476 37.18 -1.33 -8.78
C GLY A 476 37.16 -1.49 -7.26
N ILE A 477 38.02 -2.34 -6.69
CA ILE A 477 38.20 -2.46 -5.23
C ILE A 477 38.85 -1.19 -4.66
N ILE A 478 39.82 -0.58 -5.34
CA ILE A 478 40.45 0.68 -4.91
C ILE A 478 39.46 1.85 -5.00
N LEU A 479 38.66 1.95 -6.06
CA LEU A 479 37.58 2.95 -6.19
C LEU A 479 36.44 2.68 -5.22
N PHE A 480 36.13 1.41 -4.92
CA PHE A 480 35.17 1.03 -3.88
C PHE A 480 35.71 1.32 -2.47
N LEU A 481 37.01 1.15 -2.22
CA LEU A 481 37.67 1.52 -0.96
C LEU A 481 37.78 3.04 -0.82
N LEU A 482 38.11 3.78 -1.89
CA LEU A 482 38.07 5.25 -1.92
C LEU A 482 36.64 5.77 -1.76
N TYR A 483 35.65 5.12 -2.38
CA TYR A 483 34.23 5.41 -2.20
C TYR A 483 33.80 5.10 -0.76
N ILE A 484 34.26 4.02 -0.13
CA ILE A 484 33.99 3.69 1.29
C ILE A 484 34.69 4.66 2.25
N VAL A 485 35.89 5.14 1.94
CA VAL A 485 36.59 6.15 2.75
C VAL A 485 35.88 7.50 2.63
N ASN A 486 35.44 7.88 1.43
CA ASN A 486 34.73 9.14 1.20
C ASN A 486 33.27 9.10 1.71
N LYS A 487 32.59 7.95 1.59
CA LYS A 487 31.30 7.66 2.24
C LYS A 487 31.45 7.32 3.72
N GLY A 488 32.64 7.08 4.25
CA GLY A 488 32.86 6.71 5.65
C GLY A 488 32.41 7.80 6.62
N ILE A 489 32.45 9.06 6.14
CA ILE A 489 31.92 10.22 6.86
C ILE A 489 30.37 10.20 6.88
N ASP A 490 29.72 9.63 5.85
CA ASP A 490 28.27 9.41 5.77
C ASP A 490 27.81 8.03 6.27
N LEU A 491 28.74 7.10 6.46
CA LEU A 491 28.50 5.73 6.90
C LEU A 491 28.40 5.66 8.43
N LEU A 492 28.93 6.64 9.16
CA LEU A 492 28.73 6.74 10.61
C LEU A 492 27.24 6.94 10.97
N PRO A 493 26.50 7.88 10.35
CA PRO A 493 25.05 7.95 10.48
C PRO A 493 24.35 6.67 10.04
N LEU A 494 24.79 6.03 8.95
CA LEU A 494 24.12 4.86 8.37
C LEU A 494 24.42 3.56 9.14
N ILE A 495 25.61 3.40 9.72
CA ILE A 495 25.99 2.32 10.64
C ILE A 495 25.32 2.57 11.97
N LYS A 496 25.18 3.81 12.43
CA LYS A 496 24.38 4.12 13.61
C LYS A 496 22.91 3.82 13.34
N PHE A 497 22.40 4.11 12.14
CA PHE A 497 21.04 3.76 11.71
C PHE A 497 20.86 2.26 11.51
N PHE A 498 21.86 1.55 10.99
CA PHE A 498 21.88 0.11 10.77
C PHE A 498 22.08 -0.67 12.06
N LEU A 499 22.90 -0.19 12.99
CA LEU A 499 23.03 -0.73 14.34
C LEU A 499 21.80 -0.40 15.19
N THR A 500 21.15 0.75 14.99
CA THR A 500 19.85 1.06 15.60
C THR A 500 18.73 0.24 14.96
N ALA A 501 18.81 -0.03 13.66
CA ALA A 501 17.88 -0.88 12.94
C ALA A 501 18.10 -2.36 13.28
N ILE A 502 19.33 -2.81 13.51
CA ILE A 502 19.70 -4.14 14.01
C ILE A 502 19.41 -4.23 15.50
N GLN A 503 19.58 -3.19 16.31
CA GLN A 503 19.10 -3.17 17.69
C GLN A 503 17.59 -3.25 17.72
N LYS A 504 16.88 -2.57 16.81
CA LYS A 504 15.43 -2.70 16.61
C LYS A 504 15.05 -4.07 16.06
N LEU A 505 15.83 -4.65 15.16
CA LEU A 505 15.58 -5.96 14.55
C LEU A 505 15.84 -7.07 15.55
N LEU A 506 16.90 -6.99 16.34
CA LEU A 506 17.26 -7.92 17.41
C LEU A 506 16.37 -7.72 18.65
N SER A 507 15.95 -6.49 18.97
CA SER A 507 14.91 -6.27 19.99
C SER A 507 13.55 -6.78 19.53
N ASN A 508 13.26 -6.77 18.23
CA ASN A 508 12.03 -7.34 17.66
C ASN A 508 12.11 -8.87 17.48
N MET A 509 13.31 -9.44 17.30
CA MET A 509 13.53 -10.89 17.17
C MET A 509 13.63 -11.61 18.52
N ILE A 510 13.88 -10.87 19.61
CA ILE A 510 13.71 -11.36 20.99
C ILE A 510 12.38 -10.84 21.57
N SER A 511 11.31 -10.91 20.78
CA SER A 511 9.94 -11.18 21.27
C SER A 511 8.94 -11.20 20.10
N SER A 512 8.61 -12.38 19.58
CA SER A 512 7.22 -12.86 19.56
C SER A 512 7.09 -14.27 18.93
N PRO A 513 7.14 -15.35 19.74
CA PRO A 513 5.99 -16.26 19.74
C PRO A 513 4.74 -15.41 20.00
N ILE A 514 3.57 -15.72 19.39
CA ILE A 514 2.24 -15.09 19.65
C ILE A 514 2.35 -14.14 20.84
N THR A 515 2.56 -12.85 20.61
CA THR A 515 2.87 -11.95 21.72
C THR A 515 1.63 -11.97 22.60
N LYS A 516 1.67 -12.73 23.70
CA LYS A 516 0.93 -12.37 24.90
C LYS A 516 1.29 -10.93 25.11
N TYR A 517 0.36 -10.05 24.76
CA TYR A 517 0.49 -8.63 24.92
C TYR A 517 0.99 -8.40 26.34
N THR A 518 1.97 -7.51 26.52
CA THR A 518 2.23 -6.97 27.84
C THR A 518 0.96 -6.20 28.19
N GLU A 519 0.01 -6.89 28.82
CA GLU A 519 -1.07 -6.25 29.52
C GLU A 519 -0.41 -5.18 30.39
N LEU A 520 -0.87 -3.93 30.25
CA LEU A 520 -0.45 -2.86 31.15
C LEU A 520 -0.57 -3.40 32.57
N GLU A 521 0.47 -3.17 33.36
CA GLU A 521 0.57 -3.71 34.71
C GLU A 521 -0.78 -3.50 35.43
N PRO A 522 -1.43 -4.54 35.97
CA PRO A 522 -2.76 -4.40 36.56
C PRO A 522 -2.82 -3.31 37.64
N ALA A 523 -1.72 -3.11 38.37
CA ALA A 523 -1.59 -2.04 39.36
C ALA A 523 -1.64 -0.64 38.72
N LEU A 524 -1.00 -0.44 37.57
CA LEU A 524 -1.08 0.81 36.80
C LEU A 524 -2.51 1.05 36.31
N CYS A 525 -3.13 0.05 35.69
CA CYS A 525 -4.52 0.12 35.21
C CYS A 525 -5.50 0.48 36.34
N GLN A 526 -5.29 -0.10 37.52
CA GLN A 526 -6.11 0.18 38.70
C GLN A 526 -5.87 1.58 39.26
N GLU A 527 -4.63 2.06 39.29
CA GLU A 527 -4.30 3.41 39.74
C GLU A 527 -4.92 4.47 38.82
N LEU A 528 -4.77 4.31 37.50
CA LEU A 528 -5.36 5.24 36.53
C LEU A 528 -6.89 5.28 36.66
N ARG A 529 -7.55 4.11 36.81
CA ARG A 529 -9.00 4.05 37.08
C ARG A 529 -9.38 4.77 38.37
N LYS A 530 -8.65 4.56 39.47
CA LYS A 530 -8.89 5.26 40.74
C LYS A 530 -8.80 6.79 40.61
N ILE A 531 -7.83 7.28 39.84
CA ILE A 531 -7.67 8.72 39.58
C ILE A 531 -8.86 9.24 38.75
N VAL A 532 -9.27 8.50 37.71
CA VAL A 532 -10.46 8.82 36.93
C VAL A 532 -11.71 8.87 37.81
N ASP A 533 -11.93 7.87 38.68
CA ASP A 533 -13.08 7.80 39.58
C ASP A 533 -13.11 8.98 40.57
N ALA A 534 -11.94 9.43 41.04
CA ALA A 534 -11.83 10.61 41.90
C ALA A 534 -12.16 11.92 41.16
N ILE A 535 -11.94 11.98 39.85
CA ILE A 535 -12.23 13.14 39.00
C ILE A 535 -13.69 13.12 38.51
N ALA A 536 -14.18 11.97 38.06
CA ALA A 536 -15.48 11.78 37.41
C ALA A 536 -16.62 11.57 38.42
N VAL A 537 -16.76 12.48 39.38
CA VAL A 537 -17.77 12.41 40.44
C VAL A 537 -19.06 13.11 39.99
N PRO A 538 -20.24 12.47 40.11
CA PRO A 538 -21.52 13.09 39.75
C PRO A 538 -21.74 14.45 40.43
N GLY A 539 -22.11 15.45 39.63
CA GLY A 539 -22.31 16.83 40.09
C GLY A 539 -21.02 17.63 40.26
N LYS A 540 -19.84 17.06 39.98
CA LYS A 540 -18.57 17.78 39.98
C LYS A 540 -18.00 17.93 38.58
N GLY A 541 -17.17 18.94 38.38
CA GLY A 541 -16.38 19.16 37.18
C GLY A 541 -14.95 19.59 37.51
N LEU A 542 -14.21 19.97 36.47
CA LEU A 542 -12.85 20.47 36.60
C LEU A 542 -12.78 21.99 36.44
N LEU A 543 -11.95 22.61 37.26
CA LEU A 543 -11.56 24.01 37.10
C LEU A 543 -10.25 24.07 36.29
N ALA A 544 -10.28 24.73 35.14
CA ALA A 544 -9.10 24.91 34.30
C ALA A 544 -8.41 26.25 34.64
N CYS A 545 -7.40 26.20 35.51
CA CYS A 545 -6.54 27.32 35.92
C CYS A 545 -5.14 27.25 35.28
N ASP A 546 -5.09 26.80 34.04
CA ASP A 546 -3.87 26.54 33.27
C ASP A 546 -3.56 27.63 32.24
N GLU A 547 -4.16 28.81 32.40
CA GLU A 547 -3.82 30.00 31.65
C GLU A 547 -2.33 30.35 31.85
N SER A 548 -1.60 30.50 30.74
CA SER A 548 -0.22 31.01 30.74
C SER A 548 -0.19 32.49 31.14
N PRO A 549 0.96 33.01 31.60
CA PRO A 549 1.13 34.43 31.85
C PRO A 549 0.70 35.30 30.66
N SER A 550 1.03 34.90 29.43
CA SER A 550 0.59 35.59 28.21
C SER A 550 -0.93 35.60 28.04
N SER A 551 -1.63 34.52 28.35
CA SER A 551 -3.10 34.46 28.22
C SER A 551 -3.86 35.16 29.35
N LEU A 552 -3.20 35.39 30.50
CA LEU A 552 -3.75 36.20 31.58
C LEU A 552 -3.60 37.70 31.33
N GLN A 553 -2.65 38.11 30.47
CA GLN A 553 -2.45 39.51 30.10
C GLN A 553 -3.76 40.15 29.65
N ASP A 554 -4.40 39.59 28.62
CA ASP A 554 -5.66 40.11 28.07
C ASP A 554 -6.75 40.21 29.14
N ARG A 555 -6.83 39.23 30.06
CA ARG A 555 -7.84 39.20 31.13
C ARG A 555 -7.58 40.24 32.22
N PHE A 556 -6.32 40.51 32.53
CA PHE A 556 -5.95 41.50 33.54
C PHE A 556 -6.06 42.91 32.98
N ASP A 557 -5.76 43.10 31.68
CA ASP A 557 -5.97 44.37 30.99
C ASP A 557 -7.47 44.76 30.99
N GLU A 558 -8.39 43.80 30.84
CA GLU A 558 -9.85 44.02 30.94
C GLU A 558 -10.30 44.58 32.31
N ILE A 559 -9.57 44.29 33.39
CA ILE A 559 -9.86 44.80 34.74
C ILE A 559 -8.89 45.90 35.19
N GLY A 560 -7.96 46.32 34.34
CA GLY A 560 -6.94 47.33 34.65
C GLY A 560 -5.89 46.87 35.67
N MET A 561 -5.61 45.56 35.75
CA MET A 561 -4.61 44.98 36.64
C MET A 561 -3.29 44.71 35.91
N GLU A 562 -2.16 44.94 36.59
CA GLU A 562 -0.85 44.58 36.04
C GLU A 562 -0.59 43.06 36.13
N ASN A 563 -0.01 42.48 35.08
CA ASN A 563 0.30 41.05 34.99
C ASN A 563 1.64 40.67 35.65
N THR A 564 1.68 40.74 36.97
CA THR A 564 2.82 40.29 37.78
C THR A 564 2.62 38.86 38.29
N GLU A 565 3.70 38.16 38.63
CA GLU A 565 3.64 36.83 39.22
C GLU A 565 2.81 36.80 40.53
N THR A 566 2.99 37.83 41.36
CA THR A 566 2.23 38.08 42.60
C THR A 566 0.73 38.15 42.33
N ASN A 567 0.30 38.95 41.35
CA ASN A 567 -1.12 39.10 41.02
C ASN A 567 -1.72 37.82 40.43
N ARG A 568 -0.94 37.09 39.62
CA ARG A 568 -1.35 35.76 39.12
C ARG A 568 -1.52 34.76 40.27
N ARG A 569 -0.60 34.76 41.24
CA ARG A 569 -0.67 33.93 42.46
C ARG A 569 -1.88 34.30 43.31
N ASP A 570 -2.14 35.59 43.55
CA ASP A 570 -3.30 36.08 44.33
C ASP A 570 -4.62 35.72 43.67
N TYR A 571 -4.69 35.81 42.34
CA TYR A 571 -5.85 35.39 41.58
C TYR A 571 -6.15 33.89 41.77
N ARG A 572 -5.13 33.03 41.70
CA ARG A 572 -5.29 31.58 41.94
C ARG A 572 -5.62 31.28 43.40
N GLN A 573 -4.95 31.94 44.33
CA GLN A 573 -5.21 31.80 45.75
C GLN A 573 -6.65 32.19 46.09
N MET A 574 -7.18 33.29 45.53
CA MET A 574 -8.58 33.71 45.72
C MET A 574 -9.55 32.59 45.35
N LEU A 575 -9.34 31.93 44.20
CA LEU A 575 -10.18 30.81 43.76
C LEU A 575 -10.05 29.58 44.67
N PHE A 576 -8.83 29.21 45.06
CA PHE A 576 -8.58 27.97 45.82
C PHE A 576 -8.90 28.08 47.31
N THR A 577 -8.93 29.30 47.85
CA THR A 577 -9.26 29.58 49.26
C THR A 577 -10.75 29.78 49.51
N ALA A 578 -11.59 29.75 48.47
CA ALA A 578 -13.04 29.72 48.60
C ALA A 578 -13.50 28.62 49.58
N ASP A 579 -14.69 28.79 50.17
CA ASP A 579 -15.21 27.90 51.22
C ASP A 579 -15.10 26.42 50.79
N LYS A 580 -14.29 25.64 51.53
CA LYS A 580 -14.04 24.21 51.27
C LYS A 580 -15.35 23.44 51.20
N SER A 581 -16.33 23.79 52.05
CA SER A 581 -17.60 23.06 52.17
C SER A 581 -18.41 23.11 50.87
N GLN A 582 -18.31 24.20 50.11
CA GLN A 582 -19.00 24.43 48.85
C GLN A 582 -18.12 24.08 47.66
N PHE A 583 -16.85 24.49 47.67
CA PHE A 583 -15.89 24.26 46.58
C PHE A 583 -15.83 22.78 46.20
N THR A 584 -15.68 21.91 47.20
CA THR A 584 -15.53 20.46 47.00
C THR A 584 -16.82 19.77 46.58
N GLN A 585 -17.99 20.42 46.69
CA GLN A 585 -19.25 19.89 46.17
C GLN A 585 -19.34 20.01 44.65
N TYR A 586 -18.60 20.94 44.05
CA TYR A 586 -18.75 21.30 42.64
C TYR A 586 -17.49 21.02 41.82
N ILE A 587 -16.30 21.02 42.45
CA ILE A 587 -15.02 20.83 41.77
C ILE A 587 -14.33 19.59 42.34
N SER A 588 -13.97 18.65 41.47
CA SER A 588 -13.23 17.43 41.81
C SER A 588 -11.73 17.53 41.55
N GLY A 589 -11.32 18.43 40.65
CA GLY A 589 -9.92 18.65 40.32
C GLY A 589 -9.65 19.99 39.67
N VAL A 590 -8.38 20.39 39.67
CA VAL A 590 -7.93 21.65 39.07
C VAL A 590 -6.77 21.39 38.12
N ILE A 591 -6.84 21.93 36.91
CA ILE A 591 -5.72 21.92 35.96
C ILE A 591 -4.90 23.18 36.20
N LEU A 592 -3.63 23.02 36.55
CA LEU A 592 -2.71 24.10 36.88
C LEU A 592 -1.79 24.42 35.71
N HIS A 593 -1.28 25.65 35.70
CA HIS A 593 -0.10 26.04 34.93
C HIS A 593 1.18 25.67 35.69
N HIS A 594 2.30 25.48 34.97
CA HIS A 594 3.61 25.17 35.57
C HIS A 594 4.02 26.15 36.68
N GLU A 595 3.78 27.45 36.48
CA GLU A 595 4.04 28.48 37.49
C GLU A 595 3.24 28.23 38.78
N THR A 596 1.95 27.91 38.66
CA THR A 596 1.05 27.71 39.80
C THR A 596 1.36 26.46 40.62
N VAL A 597 1.96 25.44 40.00
CA VAL A 597 2.43 24.21 40.68
C VAL A 597 3.43 24.53 41.80
N TYR A 598 4.31 25.51 41.57
CA TYR A 598 5.39 25.87 42.50
C TYR A 598 5.12 27.17 43.28
N GLN A 599 3.97 27.79 43.06
CA GLN A 599 3.55 28.96 43.82
C GLN A 599 3.06 28.55 45.21
N LYS A 600 3.29 29.46 46.15
CA LYS A 600 2.79 29.38 47.52
C LYS A 600 1.79 30.48 47.79
N THR A 601 0.88 30.21 48.71
CA THR A 601 -0.03 31.20 49.29
C THR A 601 0.72 32.28 50.05
N SER A 602 0.04 33.37 50.38
CA SER A 602 0.52 34.39 51.33
C SER A 602 0.97 33.81 52.69
N ASP A 603 0.42 32.66 53.08
CA ASP A 603 0.72 31.97 54.35
C ASP A 603 1.80 30.87 54.22
N ASP A 604 2.61 30.93 53.15
CA ASP A 604 3.71 29.99 52.83
C ASP A 604 3.28 28.52 52.62
N VAL A 605 1.99 28.26 52.36
CA VAL A 605 1.48 26.94 51.97
C VAL A 605 1.52 26.78 50.45
N GLU A 606 2.11 25.70 49.94
CA GLU A 606 2.11 25.36 48.51
C GLU A 606 0.68 25.21 47.97
N LEU A 607 0.38 25.78 46.80
CA LEU A 607 -0.97 25.74 46.25
C LEU A 607 -1.45 24.31 45.93
N ILE A 608 -0.55 23.40 45.55
CA ILE A 608 -0.87 21.98 45.37
C ILE A 608 -1.31 21.34 46.69
N GLU A 609 -0.58 21.62 47.77
CA GLU A 609 -0.91 21.08 49.09
C GLU A 609 -2.24 21.65 49.60
N LEU A 610 -2.52 22.92 49.33
CA LEU A 610 -3.82 23.55 49.61
C LEU A 610 -4.99 22.80 48.94
N LEU A 611 -4.82 22.41 47.68
CA LEU A 611 -5.82 21.62 46.94
C LEU A 611 -5.96 20.20 47.51
N ARG A 612 -4.84 19.57 47.86
CA ARG A 612 -4.82 18.22 48.47
C ARG A 612 -5.54 18.20 49.81
N GLN A 613 -5.27 19.16 50.69
CA GLN A 613 -5.96 19.33 51.99
C GLN A 613 -7.46 19.60 51.83
N ARG A 614 -7.88 20.05 50.64
CA ARG A 614 -9.27 20.27 50.27
C ARG A 614 -9.90 19.08 49.56
N ASP A 615 -9.23 17.93 49.41
CA ASP A 615 -9.76 16.75 48.72
C ASP A 615 -10.03 17.01 47.21
N VAL A 616 -9.21 17.87 46.60
CA VAL A 616 -9.30 18.26 45.19
C VAL A 616 -8.06 17.73 44.47
N VAL A 617 -8.26 16.98 43.39
CA VAL A 617 -7.16 16.34 42.65
C VAL A 617 -6.38 17.39 41.84
N PRO A 618 -5.06 17.57 42.06
CA PRO A 618 -4.25 18.47 41.25
C PRO A 618 -3.89 17.83 39.91
N GLY A 619 -3.98 18.62 38.84
CA GLY A 619 -3.54 18.26 37.50
C GLY A 619 -2.75 19.40 36.87
N ILE A 620 -2.12 19.13 35.72
CA ILE A 620 -1.16 20.06 35.10
C ILE A 620 -1.32 20.10 33.58
N LYS A 621 -1.24 21.28 32.99
CA LYS A 621 -1.08 21.44 31.53
C LYS A 621 0.40 21.26 31.17
N VAL A 622 0.69 20.30 30.27
CA VAL A 622 2.07 19.90 29.95
C VAL A 622 2.51 20.24 28.52
N ASP A 623 1.57 20.67 27.68
CA ASP A 623 1.88 21.22 26.36
C ASP A 623 2.57 22.59 26.47
N ARG A 624 3.46 22.90 25.52
CA ARG A 624 4.23 24.16 25.47
C ARG A 624 3.59 25.21 24.56
N GLY A 625 2.36 24.98 24.11
CA GLY A 625 1.61 25.90 23.27
C GLY A 625 1.59 25.49 21.79
N LEU A 626 0.78 26.26 21.04
CA LEU A 626 0.53 26.04 19.63
C LEU A 626 1.65 26.66 18.79
N VAL A 627 2.05 25.96 17.73
CA VAL A 627 2.98 26.44 16.72
C VAL A 627 2.40 26.24 15.31
N PRO A 628 2.73 27.09 14.33
CA PRO A 628 2.28 26.92 12.96
C PRO A 628 2.70 25.56 12.39
N LEU A 629 1.77 24.86 11.74
CA LEU A 629 2.04 23.60 11.06
C LEU A 629 2.49 23.90 9.62
N PHE A 630 3.79 23.81 9.37
CA PHE A 630 4.36 24.06 8.04
C PHE A 630 3.82 23.07 7.01
N GLY A 631 3.38 23.57 5.86
CA GLY A 631 2.71 22.77 4.82
C GLY A 631 1.19 22.70 4.94
N ALA A 632 0.60 23.26 6.00
CA ALA A 632 -0.84 23.45 6.16
C ALA A 632 -1.21 24.94 6.14
N LYS A 633 -2.43 25.28 5.71
CA LYS A 633 -2.87 26.68 5.56
C LYS A 633 -3.50 27.18 6.87
N GLU A 634 -2.77 28.03 7.60
CA GLU A 634 -3.24 28.67 8.85
C GLU A 634 -3.70 27.66 9.92
N GLU A 635 -3.09 26.47 9.92
CA GLU A 635 -3.31 25.42 10.93
C GLU A 635 -2.09 25.30 11.84
N ASN A 636 -2.30 24.78 13.05
CA ASN A 636 -1.27 24.68 14.08
C ASN A 636 -1.09 23.22 14.53
N THR A 637 0.12 22.92 15.01
CA THR A 637 0.39 21.77 15.88
C THR A 637 0.82 22.24 17.26
N THR A 638 1.12 21.32 18.17
CA THR A 638 1.42 21.66 19.57
C THR A 638 2.76 21.06 19.99
N GLU A 639 3.61 21.87 20.61
CA GLU A 639 4.93 21.45 21.05
C GLU A 639 4.98 20.95 22.50
N GLY A 640 6.08 20.27 22.82
CA GLY A 640 6.41 19.86 24.19
C GLY A 640 6.62 18.36 24.39
N LEU A 641 6.65 17.54 23.33
CA LEU A 641 6.83 16.09 23.50
C LEU A 641 8.26 15.75 23.97
N ASP A 642 9.23 16.58 23.61
CA ASP A 642 10.62 16.39 24.03
C ASP A 642 10.75 16.53 25.55
N ASN A 643 11.43 15.56 26.17
CA ASN A 643 11.60 15.41 27.62
C ASN A 643 10.26 15.40 28.40
N LEU A 644 9.15 14.99 27.77
CA LEU A 644 7.84 14.98 28.42
C LEU A 644 7.77 13.93 29.54
N GLN A 645 8.42 12.78 29.36
CA GLN A 645 8.37 11.69 30.34
C GLN A 645 8.97 12.10 31.68
N GLU A 646 10.16 12.72 31.64
CA GLU A 646 10.84 13.22 32.84
C GLU A 646 9.98 14.27 33.54
N ARG A 647 9.35 15.17 32.78
CA ARG A 647 8.42 16.17 33.34
C ARG A 647 7.19 15.53 33.97
N CYS A 648 6.56 14.56 33.32
CA CYS A 648 5.39 13.86 33.88
C CYS A 648 5.76 13.11 35.16
N ILE A 649 6.91 12.43 35.20
CA ILE A 649 7.41 11.76 36.42
C ILE A 649 7.63 12.79 37.54
N GLN A 650 8.21 13.94 37.21
CA GLN A 650 8.43 15.03 38.17
C GLN A 650 7.09 15.54 38.71
N TYR A 651 6.15 15.92 37.85
CA TYR A 651 4.82 16.37 38.29
C TYR A 651 4.06 15.32 39.09
N LYS A 652 4.20 14.04 38.76
CA LYS A 652 3.61 12.95 39.56
C LYS A 652 4.19 12.92 40.98
N ARG A 653 5.50 13.14 41.13
CA ARG A 653 6.18 13.24 42.44
C ARG A 653 5.74 14.50 43.19
N ASP A 654 5.55 15.60 42.48
CA ASP A 654 5.14 16.89 43.06
C ASP A 654 3.66 16.90 43.46
N GLY A 655 2.88 15.89 43.07
CA GLY A 655 1.52 15.69 43.55
C GLY A 655 0.41 15.80 42.52
N CYS A 656 0.75 15.98 41.24
CA CYS A 656 -0.23 15.95 40.15
C CYS A 656 -0.60 14.51 39.80
N HIS A 657 -1.86 14.26 39.48
CA HIS A 657 -2.34 12.90 39.13
C HIS A 657 -2.90 12.78 37.71
N PHE A 658 -3.13 13.90 37.05
CA PHE A 658 -3.56 13.94 35.66
C PHE A 658 -2.88 15.09 34.92
N ALA A 659 -2.74 14.96 33.61
CA ALA A 659 -2.13 15.96 32.76
C ALA A 659 -3.03 16.28 31.58
N LYS A 660 -2.96 17.52 31.10
CA LYS A 660 -3.75 18.00 29.96
C LYS A 660 -2.85 18.39 28.80
N TRP A 661 -3.27 18.01 27.60
CA TRP A 661 -2.64 18.43 26.35
C TRP A 661 -3.68 18.92 25.36
N ARG A 662 -3.50 20.15 24.86
CA ARG A 662 -4.41 20.80 23.92
C ARG A 662 -3.85 20.84 22.50
N CYS A 663 -4.62 20.37 21.53
CA CYS A 663 -4.40 20.62 20.09
C CYS A 663 -5.61 21.35 19.52
N THR A 664 -5.41 22.21 18.50
CA THR A 664 -6.51 22.98 17.90
C THR A 664 -6.76 22.61 16.44
N PHE A 665 -8.02 22.65 16.03
CA PHE A 665 -8.47 22.44 14.65
C PHE A 665 -9.38 23.59 14.20
N THR A 666 -9.07 24.20 13.07
CA THR A 666 -9.82 25.33 12.53
C THR A 666 -10.79 24.85 11.44
N ILE A 667 -12.05 25.28 11.49
CA ILE A 667 -13.05 24.95 10.46
C ILE A 667 -13.10 26.03 9.38
N SER A 668 -12.93 25.62 8.13
CA SER A 668 -13.19 26.42 6.93
C SER A 668 -13.74 25.52 5.80
N GLU A 669 -13.81 26.04 4.58
CA GLU A 669 -14.18 25.22 3.40
C GLU A 669 -13.18 24.08 3.14
N THR A 670 -11.90 24.28 3.48
CA THR A 670 -10.83 23.30 3.20
C THR A 670 -10.08 22.80 4.44
N THR A 671 -10.44 23.29 5.63
CA THR A 671 -9.82 22.89 6.91
C THR A 671 -10.86 22.25 7.84
N PRO A 672 -10.47 21.28 8.69
CA PRO A 672 -9.09 20.86 8.94
C PRO A 672 -8.50 20.03 7.81
N SER A 673 -7.22 20.25 7.48
CA SER A 673 -6.54 19.43 6.48
C SER A 673 -6.23 18.04 7.04
N GLN A 674 -6.10 17.06 6.16
CA GLN A 674 -5.69 15.71 6.55
C GLN A 674 -4.33 15.71 7.27
N LEU A 675 -3.41 16.60 6.85
CA LEU A 675 -2.11 16.76 7.49
C LEU A 675 -2.25 17.23 8.95
N ALA A 676 -3.09 18.24 9.22
CA ALA A 676 -3.33 18.72 10.57
C ALA A 676 -4.01 17.66 11.45
N MET A 677 -5.01 16.95 10.92
CA MET A 677 -5.69 15.86 11.63
C MET A 677 -4.73 14.75 12.06
N VAL A 678 -3.96 14.20 11.12
CA VAL A 678 -3.04 13.08 11.40
C VAL A 678 -1.89 13.53 12.30
N THR A 679 -1.33 14.72 12.08
CA THR A 679 -0.20 15.22 12.89
C THR A 679 -0.63 15.44 14.33
N ASN A 680 -1.75 16.13 14.57
CA ASN A 680 -2.22 16.41 15.92
C ASN A 680 -2.75 15.16 16.63
N ALA A 681 -3.35 14.21 15.91
CA ALA A 681 -3.73 12.91 16.47
C ALA A 681 -2.50 12.13 16.98
N ASN A 682 -1.42 12.10 16.21
CA ASN A 682 -0.15 11.48 16.64
C ASN A 682 0.46 12.18 17.87
N VAL A 683 0.43 13.52 17.92
CA VAL A 683 0.90 14.28 19.10
C VAL A 683 0.10 13.91 20.34
N LEU A 684 -1.23 13.90 20.26
CA LEU A 684 -2.13 13.54 21.36
C LEU A 684 -1.92 12.09 21.82
N ALA A 685 -1.76 11.15 20.90
CA ALA A 685 -1.55 9.74 21.23
C ALA A 685 -0.18 9.49 21.89
N ARG A 686 0.88 10.15 21.40
CA ARG A 686 2.20 10.10 22.06
C ARG A 686 2.17 10.71 23.45
N PHE A 687 1.52 11.85 23.62
CA PHE A 687 1.28 12.45 24.93
C PHE A 687 0.57 11.48 25.87
N ALA A 688 -0.54 10.87 25.43
CA ALA A 688 -1.32 9.96 26.26
C ALA A 688 -0.50 8.75 26.73
N SER A 689 0.29 8.17 25.82
CA SER A 689 1.18 7.04 26.13
C SER A 689 2.25 7.41 27.18
N ILE A 690 2.91 8.56 27.02
CA ILE A 690 3.92 9.05 27.95
C ILE A 690 3.31 9.41 29.32
N CYS A 691 2.11 9.99 29.32
CA CYS A 691 1.40 10.33 30.54
C CYS A 691 1.03 9.07 31.35
N GLN A 692 0.49 8.04 30.68
CA GLN A 692 0.15 6.77 31.32
C GLN A 692 1.39 6.03 31.83
N SER A 693 2.51 6.07 31.11
CA SER A 693 3.76 5.46 31.58
C SER A 693 4.32 6.15 32.83
N ALA A 694 4.02 7.43 33.02
CA ALA A 694 4.31 8.19 34.24
C ALA A 694 3.24 8.03 35.35
N ARG A 695 2.30 7.09 35.20
CA ARG A 695 1.20 6.82 36.16
C ARG A 695 0.27 8.03 36.37
N MET A 696 0.04 8.81 35.32
CA MET A 696 -0.89 9.94 35.31
C MET A 696 -2.00 9.72 34.28
N VAL A 697 -3.20 10.25 34.57
CA VAL A 697 -4.33 10.20 33.63
C VAL A 697 -4.18 11.29 32.56
N PRO A 698 -4.13 10.97 31.27
CA PRO A 698 -4.14 11.99 30.21
C PRO A 698 -5.56 12.51 29.95
N ILE A 699 -5.70 13.83 30.01
CA ILE A 699 -6.83 14.57 29.46
C ILE A 699 -6.45 14.99 28.04
N ILE A 700 -7.08 14.34 27.06
CA ILE A 700 -6.84 14.57 25.63
C ILE A 700 -7.79 15.68 25.17
N GLU A 701 -7.26 16.83 24.76
CA GLU A 701 -8.06 17.99 24.35
C GLU A 701 -7.87 18.32 22.85
N PRO A 702 -8.66 17.71 21.95
CA PRO A 702 -8.78 18.15 20.57
C PRO A 702 -9.84 19.26 20.48
N GLU A 703 -9.41 20.51 20.57
CA GLU A 703 -10.32 21.65 20.50
C GLU A 703 -10.58 22.06 19.05
N ILE A 704 -11.83 21.91 18.62
CA ILE A 704 -12.29 22.41 17.33
C ILE A 704 -12.84 23.82 17.54
N LEU A 705 -12.25 24.79 16.82
CA LEU A 705 -12.49 26.22 17.01
C LEU A 705 -13.78 26.68 16.31
N ASN A 706 -14.56 27.53 16.98
CA ASN A 706 -15.83 28.09 16.47
C ASN A 706 -15.69 29.50 15.84
N CYS A 707 -14.47 29.97 15.53
CA CYS A 707 -14.24 31.33 15.01
C CYS A 707 -14.61 31.56 13.52
N GLY A 708 -15.12 30.52 12.84
CA GLY A 708 -15.45 30.54 11.40
C GLY A 708 -16.87 31.01 11.09
N ASN A 709 -17.23 30.95 9.80
CA ASN A 709 -18.57 31.25 9.26
C ASN A 709 -19.38 29.98 8.93
N HIS A 710 -19.05 28.85 9.55
CA HIS A 710 -19.65 27.55 9.25
C HIS A 710 -20.97 27.34 10.01
N GLY A 711 -21.89 26.58 9.42
CA GLY A 711 -23.10 26.12 10.10
C GLY A 711 -22.85 24.89 11.00
N ILE A 712 -23.83 24.57 11.84
CA ILE A 712 -23.71 23.47 12.82
C ILE A 712 -23.51 22.09 12.17
N ASN A 713 -24.10 21.84 10.99
CA ASN A 713 -23.91 20.58 10.26
C ASN A 713 -22.44 20.38 9.84
N ARG A 714 -21.79 21.46 9.38
CA ARG A 714 -20.36 21.40 9.05
C ARG A 714 -19.50 21.19 10.29
N ALA A 715 -19.89 21.79 11.42
CA ALA A 715 -19.23 21.54 12.69
C ALA A 715 -19.37 20.07 13.13
N LEU A 716 -20.55 19.46 12.96
CA LEU A 716 -20.78 18.04 13.23
C LEU A 716 -19.85 17.14 12.40
N GLU A 717 -19.81 17.35 11.07
CA GLU A 717 -18.93 16.59 10.16
C GLU A 717 -17.46 16.65 10.60
N VAL A 718 -16.96 17.85 10.88
CA VAL A 718 -15.56 18.04 11.30
C VAL A 718 -15.29 17.39 12.65
N ASN A 719 -16.22 17.48 13.60
CA ASN A 719 -16.08 16.80 14.90
C ASN A 719 -15.98 15.29 14.70
N GLU A 720 -16.80 14.70 13.82
CA GLU A 720 -16.76 13.27 13.52
C GLU A 720 -15.45 12.85 12.86
N GLU A 721 -14.98 13.60 11.87
CA GLU A 721 -13.71 13.31 11.18
C GLU A 721 -12.52 13.37 12.14
N VAL A 722 -12.39 14.46 12.90
CA VAL A 722 -11.28 14.67 13.83
C VAL A 722 -11.27 13.61 14.93
N LEU A 723 -12.41 13.34 15.56
CA LEU A 723 -12.50 12.33 16.62
C LEU A 723 -12.23 10.92 16.09
N SER A 724 -12.70 10.59 14.88
CA SER A 724 -12.42 9.29 14.25
C SER A 724 -10.93 9.06 14.02
N VAL A 725 -10.22 10.07 13.51
CA VAL A 725 -8.76 10.00 13.30
C VAL A 725 -8.04 9.87 14.65
N ILE A 726 -8.44 10.63 15.67
CA ILE A 726 -7.83 10.57 16.99
C ILE A 726 -8.00 9.19 17.63
N PHE A 727 -9.22 8.64 17.67
CA PHE A 727 -9.43 7.33 18.29
C PHE A 727 -8.78 6.18 17.53
N HIS A 728 -8.69 6.29 16.19
CA HIS A 728 -7.89 5.37 15.40
C HIS A 728 -6.41 5.40 15.85
N THR A 729 -5.80 6.59 15.91
CA THR A 729 -4.39 6.74 16.32
C THR A 729 -4.17 6.36 17.79
N LEU A 730 -5.11 6.63 18.70
CA LEU A 730 -5.02 6.18 20.10
C LEU A 730 -5.00 4.64 20.20
N GLN A 731 -5.77 3.94 19.36
CA GLN A 731 -5.72 2.48 19.30
C GLN A 731 -4.41 1.96 18.72
N GLU A 732 -3.86 2.61 17.70
CA GLU A 732 -2.53 2.26 17.16
C GLU A 732 -1.43 2.40 18.22
N HIS A 733 -1.53 3.44 19.06
CA HIS A 733 -0.66 3.66 20.22
C HIS A 733 -1.02 2.80 21.45
N ARG A 734 -2.07 1.97 21.36
CA ARG A 734 -2.54 1.06 22.42
C ARG A 734 -2.82 1.77 23.75
N ILE A 735 -3.40 2.96 23.68
CA ILE A 735 -3.77 3.72 24.87
C ILE A 735 -4.84 2.97 25.65
N TYR A 736 -4.67 2.90 26.97
CA TYR A 736 -5.66 2.34 27.86
C TYR A 736 -6.81 3.32 28.05
N LEU A 737 -7.93 3.04 27.38
CA LEU A 737 -9.06 3.97 27.26
C LEU A 737 -9.76 4.21 28.60
N GLU A 738 -9.83 3.21 29.47
CA GLU A 738 -10.43 3.34 30.81
C GLU A 738 -9.60 4.20 31.78
N GLY A 739 -8.36 4.51 31.40
CA GLY A 739 -7.43 5.36 32.16
C GLY A 739 -7.12 6.68 31.47
N MET A 740 -8.02 7.20 30.64
CA MET A 740 -7.92 8.54 30.02
C MET A 740 -9.24 9.31 30.16
N ILE A 741 -9.19 10.61 29.90
CA ILE A 741 -10.37 11.48 29.85
C ILE A 741 -10.33 12.26 28.53
N LEU A 742 -11.48 12.37 27.88
CA LEU A 742 -11.62 13.19 26.67
C LEU A 742 -12.13 14.58 27.04
N LYS A 743 -11.47 15.64 26.59
CA LYS A 743 -11.94 17.03 26.77
C LYS A 743 -12.24 17.66 25.41
N VAL A 744 -13.50 17.97 25.11
CA VAL A 744 -13.92 18.41 23.77
C VAL A 744 -14.78 19.65 23.81
N ALA A 745 -14.79 20.38 22.70
CA ALA A 745 -15.77 21.42 22.46
C ALA A 745 -17.17 20.82 22.24
N MET A 746 -18.20 21.57 22.57
CA MET A 746 -19.56 21.28 22.10
C MET A 746 -19.63 21.56 20.59
N VAL A 747 -20.55 20.90 19.88
CA VAL A 747 -20.75 21.17 18.45
C VAL A 747 -21.54 22.47 18.30
N LEU A 748 -20.84 23.54 17.95
CA LEU A 748 -21.38 24.90 17.84
C LEU A 748 -21.33 25.38 16.39
N SER A 749 -22.28 26.25 16.01
CA SER A 749 -22.14 27.04 14.78
C SER A 749 -21.01 28.05 14.93
N GLY A 750 -20.37 28.41 13.82
CA GLY A 750 -19.34 29.42 13.80
C GLY A 750 -19.89 30.79 14.19
N ILE A 751 -19.13 31.55 15.01
CA ILE A 751 -19.54 32.85 15.56
C ILE A 751 -19.90 33.83 14.43
N LYS A 752 -19.24 33.74 13.26
CA LYS A 752 -19.49 34.65 12.12
C LYS A 752 -20.74 34.31 11.31
N ASN A 753 -21.30 33.11 11.48
CA ASN A 753 -22.48 32.64 10.73
C ASN A 753 -23.78 33.35 11.14
N GLY A 754 -23.82 33.96 12.33
CA GLY A 754 -24.98 34.71 12.82
C GLY A 754 -26.23 33.86 13.15
N ALA A 755 -26.19 32.55 12.91
CA ALA A 755 -27.26 31.63 13.25
C ALA A 755 -27.14 31.16 14.71
N ASN A 756 -28.11 31.55 15.56
CA ASN A 756 -28.19 31.07 16.93
C ASN A 756 -28.86 29.70 16.98
N CYS A 757 -28.12 28.66 17.35
CA CYS A 757 -28.66 27.33 17.59
C CYS A 757 -29.22 27.23 19.01
N THR A 758 -30.36 26.56 19.17
CA THR A 758 -30.91 26.31 20.51
C THR A 758 -30.05 25.28 21.25
N PRO A 759 -30.04 25.29 22.60
CA PRO A 759 -29.32 24.29 23.40
C PRO A 759 -29.69 22.84 23.05
N GLN A 760 -30.95 22.58 22.66
CA GLN A 760 -31.41 21.26 22.25
C GLN A 760 -30.75 20.80 20.94
N ILE A 761 -30.59 21.68 19.96
CA ILE A 761 -29.93 21.38 18.69
C ILE A 761 -28.44 21.10 18.94
N ILE A 762 -27.79 21.91 19.79
CA ILE A 762 -26.38 21.72 20.19
C ILE A 762 -26.21 20.37 20.89
N ALA A 763 -27.14 20.01 21.78
CA ALA A 763 -27.13 18.74 22.49
C ALA A 763 -27.24 17.54 21.54
N GLU A 764 -28.18 17.59 20.59
CA GLU A 764 -28.36 16.56 19.56
C GLU A 764 -27.08 16.34 18.76
N HIS A 765 -26.50 17.41 18.21
CA HIS A 765 -25.32 17.32 17.34
C HIS A 765 -24.08 16.88 18.13
N THR A 766 -23.90 17.40 19.35
CA THR A 766 -22.78 17.00 20.21
C THR A 766 -22.85 15.52 20.57
N LEU A 767 -24.03 15.03 20.97
CA LEU A 767 -24.19 13.61 21.29
C LEU A 767 -24.09 12.72 20.07
N ALA A 768 -24.57 13.14 18.90
CA ALA A 768 -24.42 12.40 17.65
C ALA A 768 -22.93 12.21 17.30
N ALA A 769 -22.12 13.27 17.37
CA ALA A 769 -20.69 13.21 17.11
C ALA A 769 -19.98 12.22 18.06
N LEU A 770 -20.29 12.29 19.36
CA LEU A 770 -19.71 11.41 20.37
C LEU A 770 -20.13 9.95 20.17
N GLN A 771 -21.42 9.69 19.94
CA GLN A 771 -21.97 8.34 19.70
C GLN A 771 -21.40 7.65 18.47
N ARG A 772 -21.02 8.40 17.43
CA ARG A 772 -20.46 7.84 16.19
C ARG A 772 -18.97 7.56 16.28
N THR A 773 -18.23 8.20 17.20
CA THR A 773 -16.76 8.21 17.16
C THR A 773 -16.07 7.78 18.45
N VAL A 774 -16.66 8.06 19.61
CA VAL A 774 -16.02 7.80 20.91
C VAL A 774 -16.34 6.37 21.36
N PRO A 775 -15.35 5.55 21.73
CA PRO A 775 -15.60 4.23 22.29
C PRO A 775 -16.29 4.31 23.67
N PRO A 776 -17.24 3.40 23.99
CA PRO A 776 -17.86 3.33 25.31
C PRO A 776 -16.90 3.04 26.47
N ALA A 777 -15.67 2.57 26.17
CA ALA A 777 -14.63 2.30 27.17
C ALA A 777 -14.01 3.58 27.76
N VAL A 778 -14.14 4.73 27.08
CA VAL A 778 -13.72 6.00 27.66
C VAL A 778 -14.61 6.27 28.89
N PRO A 779 -14.06 6.62 30.06
CA PRO A 779 -14.86 6.76 31.27
C PRO A 779 -15.60 8.10 31.34
N ALA A 780 -14.97 9.18 30.88
CA ALA A 780 -15.52 10.54 31.00
C ALA A 780 -15.21 11.42 29.79
N VAL A 781 -16.18 12.28 29.45
CA VAL A 781 -16.06 13.36 28.47
C VAL A 781 -16.36 14.68 29.17
N LEU A 782 -15.38 15.58 29.16
CA LEU A 782 -15.43 16.90 29.77
C LEU A 782 -15.58 17.98 28.71
N PHE A 783 -16.62 18.81 28.82
CA PHE A 783 -16.81 19.88 27.85
C PHE A 783 -15.98 21.12 28.21
N LEU A 784 -15.33 21.70 27.22
CA LEU A 784 -14.71 23.02 27.32
C LEU A 784 -15.72 24.13 26.98
N SER A 785 -15.51 25.33 27.52
CA SER A 785 -16.42 26.49 27.35
C SER A 785 -15.95 27.46 26.27
N GLY A 786 -14.97 27.09 25.44
CA GLY A 786 -14.38 27.96 24.42
C GLY A 786 -15.44 28.56 23.50
N GLY A 787 -15.40 29.89 23.32
CA GLY A 787 -16.27 30.61 22.40
C GLY A 787 -17.75 30.71 22.80
N GLN A 788 -18.10 30.41 24.06
CA GLN A 788 -19.45 30.54 24.61
C GLN A 788 -19.46 31.56 25.75
N SER A 789 -20.59 32.23 25.95
CA SER A 789 -20.82 32.99 27.18
C SER A 789 -20.98 32.07 28.39
N ASP A 790 -20.85 32.67 29.57
CA ASP A 790 -21.10 32.02 30.84
C ASP A 790 -22.47 31.33 30.84
N THR A 791 -23.55 32.04 30.52
CA THR A 791 -24.89 31.45 30.53
C THR A 791 -25.07 30.36 29.48
N GLU A 792 -24.59 30.55 28.24
CA GLU A 792 -24.72 29.56 27.17
C GLU A 792 -24.04 28.23 27.51
N SER A 793 -22.83 28.28 28.07
CA SER A 793 -22.09 27.05 28.43
C SER A 793 -22.86 26.17 29.42
N VAL A 794 -23.55 26.78 30.39
CA VAL A 794 -24.38 26.08 31.39
C VAL A 794 -25.65 25.52 30.76
N LEU A 795 -26.35 26.31 29.93
CA LEU A 795 -27.58 25.88 29.27
C LEU A 795 -27.32 24.74 28.28
N ASN A 796 -26.26 24.82 27.49
CA ASN A 796 -25.88 23.79 26.54
C ASN A 796 -25.45 22.50 27.25
N LEU A 797 -24.68 22.60 28.34
CA LEU A 797 -24.36 21.44 29.17
C LEU A 797 -25.61 20.78 29.72
N ASN A 798 -26.52 21.56 30.33
CA ASN A 798 -27.78 21.02 30.88
C ASN A 798 -28.59 20.32 29.78
N ALA A 799 -28.69 20.92 28.60
CA ALA A 799 -29.38 20.32 27.45
C ALA A 799 -28.74 18.98 27.04
N ILE A 800 -27.41 18.89 26.94
CA ILE A 800 -26.67 17.64 26.64
C ILE A 800 -26.99 16.55 27.68
N ILE A 801 -27.00 16.90 28.96
CA ILE A 801 -27.31 15.94 30.04
C ILE A 801 -28.77 15.48 29.97
N THR A 802 -29.72 16.39 29.74
CA THR A 802 -31.16 16.08 29.69
C THR A 802 -31.62 15.42 28.38
N TYR A 803 -30.84 15.50 27.30
CA TYR A 803 -31.21 14.98 25.99
C TYR A 803 -31.44 13.46 26.03
N GLU A 804 -32.53 12.97 25.45
CA GLU A 804 -32.87 11.55 25.44
C GLU A 804 -31.93 10.76 24.51
N GLY A 805 -31.12 9.86 25.05
CA GLY A 805 -30.18 9.08 24.27
C GLY A 805 -29.18 8.30 25.11
N LYS A 806 -28.49 7.34 24.48
CA LYS A 806 -27.45 6.54 25.14
C LYS A 806 -26.21 7.38 25.38
N LYS A 807 -25.80 7.51 26.64
CA LYS A 807 -24.61 8.25 27.07
C LYS A 807 -23.78 7.34 27.96
N PRO A 808 -22.93 6.45 27.38
CA PRO A 808 -22.14 5.51 28.17
C PRO A 808 -21.04 6.20 28.99
N TRP A 809 -20.64 7.41 28.61
CA TRP A 809 -19.61 8.20 29.29
C TRP A 809 -20.19 9.06 30.41
N PHE A 810 -19.39 9.31 31.44
CA PHE A 810 -19.65 10.38 32.38
C PHE A 810 -19.45 11.74 31.70
N LEU A 811 -20.51 12.56 31.66
CA LEU A 811 -20.50 13.87 31.00
C LEU A 811 -20.50 14.99 32.04
N THR A 812 -19.50 15.87 32.02
CA THR A 812 -19.48 17.07 32.88
C THR A 812 -18.65 18.19 32.25
N PHE A 813 -18.35 19.25 33.00
CA PHE A 813 -17.60 20.42 32.53
C PHE A 813 -16.12 20.39 32.93
N CYS A 814 -15.28 21.00 32.09
CA CYS A 814 -13.92 21.42 32.41
C CYS A 814 -13.72 22.86 31.92
N TYR A 815 -14.05 23.84 32.77
CA TYR A 815 -14.17 25.24 32.37
C TYR A 815 -13.06 26.12 32.94
N GLY A 816 -12.58 27.04 32.10
CA GLY A 816 -11.68 28.13 32.50
C GLY A 816 -12.48 29.42 32.64
N ARG A 817 -12.53 30.22 31.56
CA ARG A 817 -13.24 31.51 31.52
C ARG A 817 -14.67 31.42 32.06
N ALA A 818 -15.47 30.43 31.64
CA ALA A 818 -16.89 30.34 32.04
C ALA A 818 -17.16 30.11 33.55
N LEU A 819 -16.14 29.70 34.31
CA LEU A 819 -16.19 29.62 35.77
C LEU A 819 -15.56 30.83 36.45
N GLN A 820 -14.55 31.42 35.82
CA GLN A 820 -13.68 32.39 36.47
C GLN A 820 -14.04 33.86 36.16
N ASN A 821 -14.65 34.15 35.01
CA ASN A 821 -14.76 35.53 34.50
C ASN A 821 -15.55 36.45 35.44
N ALA A 822 -16.71 36.00 35.89
CA ALA A 822 -17.53 36.76 36.84
C ALA A 822 -16.80 37.06 38.16
N ALA A 823 -16.07 36.07 38.68
CA ALA A 823 -15.28 36.23 39.90
C ALA A 823 -14.09 37.19 39.72
N LEU A 824 -13.41 37.14 38.57
CA LEU A 824 -12.34 38.06 38.22
C LEU A 824 -12.83 39.52 38.18
N HIS A 825 -14.00 39.77 37.58
CA HIS A 825 -14.61 41.10 37.54
C HIS A 825 -15.17 41.58 38.89
N ALA A 826 -15.58 40.66 39.77
CA ALA A 826 -15.95 40.99 41.14
C ALA A 826 -14.73 41.37 41.98
N TRP A 827 -13.62 40.63 41.81
CA TRP A 827 -12.38 40.84 42.54
C TRP A 827 -11.64 42.11 42.12
N LYS A 828 -11.39 42.30 40.81
CA LYS A 828 -10.57 43.41 40.24
C LYS A 828 -9.20 43.63 40.91
N GLY A 829 -8.66 42.63 41.61
CA GLY A 829 -7.42 42.77 42.36
C GLY A 829 -7.53 43.39 43.74
N ASP A 830 -8.74 43.66 44.20
CA ASP A 830 -9.00 44.30 45.48
C ASP A 830 -9.02 43.23 46.60
N PRO A 831 -8.09 43.29 47.57
CA PRO A 831 -8.06 42.35 48.69
C PRO A 831 -9.36 42.36 49.52
N GLU A 832 -10.08 43.49 49.57
CA GLU A 832 -11.34 43.59 50.33
C GLU A 832 -12.49 42.83 49.65
N LYS A 833 -12.40 42.58 48.33
CA LYS A 833 -13.44 41.93 47.52
C LYS A 833 -13.22 40.44 47.33
N VAL A 834 -12.24 39.85 48.01
CA VAL A 834 -11.94 38.41 47.92
C VAL A 834 -13.17 37.57 48.27
N GLN A 835 -13.91 37.94 49.32
CA GLN A 835 -15.11 37.19 49.74
C GLN A 835 -16.24 37.27 48.70
N ASP A 836 -16.49 38.45 48.13
CA ASP A 836 -17.51 38.65 47.09
C ASP A 836 -17.16 37.89 45.80
N ALA A 837 -15.89 37.88 45.42
CA ALA A 837 -15.39 37.13 44.28
C ALA A 837 -15.50 35.62 44.49
N GLN A 838 -15.17 35.13 45.69
CA GLN A 838 -15.35 33.73 46.06
C GLN A 838 -16.81 33.30 46.05
N ALA A 839 -17.71 34.13 46.58
CA ALA A 839 -19.16 33.87 46.56
C ALA A 839 -19.67 33.77 45.10
N THR A 840 -19.25 34.70 44.25
CA THR A 840 -19.59 34.71 42.82
C THR A 840 -19.06 33.46 42.10
N PHE A 841 -17.81 33.08 42.38
CA PHE A 841 -17.21 31.85 41.85
C PHE A 841 -17.98 30.59 42.28
N LEU A 842 -18.35 30.49 43.56
CA LEU A 842 -19.08 29.34 44.10
C LEU A 842 -20.50 29.24 43.57
N GLU A 843 -21.20 30.37 43.42
CA GLU A 843 -22.51 30.41 42.75
C GLU A 843 -22.40 29.89 41.31
N ARG A 844 -21.36 30.30 40.60
CA ARG A 844 -21.09 29.86 39.24
C ARG A 844 -20.76 28.37 39.15
N ALA A 845 -19.93 27.87 40.05
CA ALA A 845 -19.61 26.46 40.15
C ALA A 845 -20.85 25.61 40.49
N LYS A 846 -21.73 26.12 41.35
CA LYS A 846 -23.03 25.50 41.67
C LYS A 846 -23.93 25.40 40.45
N LEU A 847 -24.02 26.44 39.61
CA LEU A 847 -24.80 26.38 38.37
C LEU A 847 -24.25 25.34 37.39
N CYS A 848 -22.92 25.29 37.21
CA CYS A 848 -22.29 24.27 36.37
C CYS A 848 -22.53 22.84 36.91
N SER A 849 -22.43 22.67 38.23
CA SER A 849 -22.77 21.43 38.94
C SER A 849 -24.22 21.02 38.68
N GLN A 850 -25.18 21.93 38.81
CA GLN A 850 -26.59 21.65 38.55
C GLN A 850 -26.87 21.31 37.09
N ALA A 851 -26.18 21.95 36.14
CA ALA A 851 -26.25 21.61 34.72
C ALA A 851 -25.70 20.20 34.44
N SER A 852 -24.58 19.82 35.06
CA SER A 852 -24.02 18.47 34.94
C SER A 852 -24.97 17.37 35.48
N LEU A 853 -25.93 17.75 36.33
CA LEU A 853 -26.97 16.87 36.88
C LEU A 853 -28.31 16.98 36.11
N GLY A 854 -28.41 17.84 35.10
CA GLY A 854 -29.67 18.06 34.35
C GLY A 854 -30.79 18.66 35.20
N LYS A 855 -30.46 19.46 36.22
CA LYS A 855 -31.44 19.98 37.22
C LYS A 855 -31.91 21.41 36.96
N LEU A 856 -31.42 22.06 35.91
CA LEU A 856 -31.80 23.43 35.58
C LEU A 856 -32.98 23.43 34.60
N GLU A 857 -33.92 24.35 34.81
CA GLU A 857 -34.94 24.69 33.81
C GLU A 857 -34.63 26.07 33.20
N PRO A 858 -34.72 26.22 31.87
CA PRO A 858 -34.55 27.51 31.22
C PRO A 858 -35.82 28.36 31.36
N GLU A 859 -35.83 29.36 32.24
CA GLU A 859 -36.88 30.39 32.29
C GLU A 859 -36.31 31.74 31.82
N ASN A 860 -36.82 32.30 30.72
CA ASN A 860 -36.46 33.64 30.22
C ASN A 860 -34.93 33.92 30.11
N GLY A 861 -34.13 32.92 29.74
CA GLY A 861 -32.67 33.08 29.60
C GLY A 861 -31.89 33.16 30.93
N VAL A 862 -32.56 32.93 32.07
CA VAL A 862 -31.97 32.86 33.41
C VAL A 862 -32.28 31.48 34.02
N CYS A 863 -31.32 30.91 34.75
CA CYS A 863 -31.46 29.56 35.30
C CYS A 863 -32.27 29.58 36.61
N THR A 864 -33.39 28.88 36.66
CA THR A 864 -34.14 28.58 37.90
C THR A 864 -34.14 27.08 38.19
N ARG A 865 -34.26 26.71 39.47
CA ARG A 865 -34.27 25.31 39.92
C ARG A 865 -35.57 24.65 39.50
N ARG A 866 -35.50 23.46 38.89
CA ARG A 866 -36.67 22.62 38.60
C ARG A 866 -37.50 22.41 39.88
N SER A 867 -38.73 22.93 39.90
CA SER A 867 -39.61 22.74 41.05
C SER A 867 -39.99 21.26 41.14
N THR A 868 -39.66 20.61 42.25
CA THR A 868 -40.07 19.23 42.51
C THR A 868 -41.56 19.22 42.82
N THR A 869 -42.39 19.18 41.77
CA THR A 869 -43.79 18.77 41.92
C THR A 869 -43.83 17.26 41.69
N THR A 870 -43.98 16.52 42.78
CA THR A 870 -44.29 15.08 42.77
C THR A 870 -45.43 14.76 41.82
N ARG A 871 -45.18 13.85 40.87
CA ARG A 871 -46.17 12.94 40.30
C ARG A 871 -45.53 11.63 39.93
#